data_AF-A0A409YY19-F1
#
_entry.id   AF-A0A409YY19-F1
#
_cell.length_a   1.000
_cell.length_b   1.000
_cell.length_c   1.000
_cell.angle_alpha   90.00
_cell.angle_beta   90.00
_cell.angle_gamma   90.00
#
_symmetry.space_group_name_H-M   'P 1'
#
loop_
_entity.id
_entity.type
_entity.pdbx_description
1 polymer ?
#
loop_
_entity_poly.entity_id
_entity_poly.type
_entity_poly.pdbx_seq_one_letter_code
_entity_poly.pdbx_strand_id
1 'polypeptide(L)'
;MAAPIPAPRRVFELYMDFDSSSPSIRLFFLTMLSPQSLACLSQVDRMSAYIVQSFYRNVYNLRSFLAPVIPPAAFSALQILLARTGCIISGSTAVLFIGRYSESTVEPLDLFVRSAFCQEIYEFLLAIGFNMVEFNGNASMAMRQKKGVAGDFIFSSVATFERSQAKVIVVASTDGPIEAILNFHSSIVMNIITHEAAYSLYPLATFEHCVMAMNHCFHPSEVKCIDKYRSRGWKLMGVDNIAANTASVLKHKCFGSGIRAIGGTATWILPIYPRLAYYTGQIVDGNSWVQSFNSEAGHLLSFTYSIATSESLKFPIICAAETMVQDAYERILSSKDEESGVGFEVDVKFRNTLLDMYSSIKEENSAARLRCLFPRDELEDISWESIGTDSTDIGESLPPSDSSLMRCGSPLSAFESSENLDCASINRGSPLLLSMLCTHPTELEERSIEKLIAPFFNPIEYAAFRCIQAQTSAILTGGFVLAFFARMPYSKPLEVLVQDQYASTMASWIIAQSYQELGLGDFSTNPAFLSRKSRATGKSVVSRILCFQRGKHRIRLVTCTSSVLEPVLLCQSVGLMNIMSHDFAYCLYPRSSFAEYRCLLNGYNDIHDQNIYKCSWLLDDITNNAVQHDISGGKICSVGLRYVGDDRTWKISLCQPLPTEYADLIEGNSWSTSAIYSNAGDSLTATISYDVTHAPYLSFGYTVCDNDVKHTLEELLELEACSRGESSLYNDLCLKTLLAMYMQGTAT
;
A
#
# COMPACT_ATOMS: atom_id res chain seq x y z
N MET A 1 1.46 -34.88 -17.37
CA MET A 1 1.10 -35.75 -16.22
C MET A 1 1.87 -35.25 -15.02
N ALA A 2 1.22 -34.63 -14.04
CA ALA A 2 1.89 -34.11 -12.84
C ALA A 2 1.98 -35.22 -11.78
N ALA A 3 3.16 -35.42 -11.21
CA ALA A 3 3.37 -36.30 -10.06
C ALA A 3 2.66 -35.74 -8.80
N PRO A 4 2.25 -36.59 -7.84
CA PRO A 4 1.62 -36.12 -6.61
C PRO A 4 2.56 -35.21 -5.81
N ILE A 5 2.04 -34.05 -5.39
CA ILE A 5 2.76 -33.06 -4.59
C ILE A 5 3.03 -33.64 -3.19
N PRO A 6 4.27 -33.58 -2.66
CA PRO A 6 4.58 -34.06 -1.31
C PRO A 6 3.84 -33.24 -0.23
N ALA A 7 3.60 -33.86 0.93
CA ALA A 7 2.89 -33.22 2.04
C ALA A 7 3.54 -31.89 2.49
N PRO A 8 2.76 -30.86 2.88
CA PRO A 8 3.26 -29.50 3.16
C PRO A 8 4.45 -29.43 4.13
N ARG A 9 4.48 -30.31 5.14
CA ARG A 9 5.55 -30.35 6.14
C ARG A 9 6.93 -30.73 5.57
N ARG A 10 6.98 -31.71 4.66
CA ARG A 10 8.24 -32.16 4.05
C ARG A 10 8.78 -31.16 3.03
N VAL A 11 7.88 -30.42 2.40
CA VAL A 11 8.16 -29.29 1.50
C VAL A 11 8.75 -28.12 2.30
N PHE A 12 8.22 -27.84 3.50
CA PHE A 12 8.74 -26.82 4.41
C PHE A 12 10.12 -27.15 4.99
N GLU A 13 10.34 -28.40 5.42
CA GLU A 13 11.66 -28.86 5.90
C GLU A 13 12.74 -28.71 4.82
N LEU A 14 12.43 -29.10 3.57
CA LEU A 14 13.34 -28.87 2.43
C LEU A 14 13.57 -27.37 2.16
N TYR A 15 12.56 -26.52 2.30
CA TYR A 15 12.67 -25.07 2.11
C TYR A 15 13.58 -24.40 3.16
N MET A 16 13.50 -24.85 4.41
CA MET A 16 14.32 -24.32 5.52
C MET A 16 15.76 -24.84 5.49
N ASP A 17 15.99 -26.04 4.97
CA ASP A 17 17.33 -26.64 4.82
C ASP A 17 18.11 -26.10 3.61
N PHE A 18 17.46 -25.42 2.65
CA PHE A 18 18.15 -24.74 1.57
C PHE A 18 18.85 -23.48 2.08
N ASP A 19 20.17 -23.58 2.20
CA ASP A 19 21.06 -22.50 2.61
C ASP A 19 20.75 -21.19 1.87
N SER A 20 20.74 -20.12 2.64
CA SER A 20 20.11 -18.82 2.41
C SER A 20 20.65 -17.96 1.25
N SER A 21 21.51 -18.50 0.39
CA SER A 21 22.38 -17.72 -0.49
C SER A 21 21.87 -17.47 -1.91
N SER A 22 20.79 -18.11 -2.38
CA SER A 22 20.26 -17.87 -3.74
C SER A 22 18.78 -17.46 -3.76
N PRO A 23 18.48 -16.14 -3.93
CA PRO A 23 17.12 -15.64 -4.15
C PRO A 23 16.36 -16.34 -5.29
N SER A 24 17.09 -16.80 -6.31
CA SER A 24 16.53 -17.48 -7.49
C SER A 24 15.91 -18.85 -7.16
N ILE A 25 16.52 -19.62 -6.25
CA ILE A 25 16.00 -20.94 -5.85
C ILE A 25 14.72 -20.80 -5.04
N ARG A 26 14.67 -19.82 -4.12
CA ARG A 26 13.45 -19.52 -3.35
C ARG A 26 12.32 -19.10 -4.27
N LEU A 27 12.59 -18.22 -5.23
CA LEU A 27 11.59 -17.80 -6.21
C LEU A 27 11.06 -18.99 -7.02
N PHE A 28 11.96 -19.85 -7.51
CA PHE A 28 11.58 -21.07 -8.24
C PHE A 28 10.68 -21.98 -7.39
N PHE A 29 11.02 -22.24 -6.14
CA PHE A 29 10.20 -23.05 -5.25
C PHE A 29 8.79 -22.47 -5.05
N LEU A 30 8.68 -21.17 -4.79
CA LEU A 30 7.39 -20.49 -4.62
C LEU A 30 6.54 -20.50 -5.90
N THR A 31 7.17 -20.53 -7.10
CA THR A 31 6.44 -20.71 -8.36
C THR A 31 5.79 -22.09 -8.48
N MET A 32 6.33 -23.11 -7.82
CA MET A 32 5.80 -24.48 -7.84
C MET A 32 4.67 -24.71 -6.84
N LEU A 33 4.52 -23.84 -5.84
CA LEU A 33 3.46 -23.96 -4.83
C LEU A 33 2.12 -23.50 -5.41
N SER A 34 1.04 -24.23 -5.13
CA SER A 34 -0.32 -23.79 -5.46
C SER A 34 -0.69 -22.53 -4.65
N PRO A 35 -1.67 -21.72 -5.08
CA PRO A 35 -2.05 -20.54 -4.31
C PRO A 35 -2.58 -20.90 -2.90
N GLN A 36 -3.23 -22.05 -2.71
CA GLN A 36 -3.57 -22.54 -1.37
C GLN A 36 -2.31 -22.81 -0.54
N SER A 37 -1.30 -23.47 -1.13
CA SER A 37 -0.04 -23.77 -0.44
C SER A 37 0.72 -22.49 -0.06
N LEU A 38 0.71 -21.48 -0.93
CA LEU A 38 1.28 -20.16 -0.64
C LEU A 38 0.53 -19.45 0.49
N ALA A 39 -0.81 -19.54 0.52
CA ALA A 39 -1.61 -19.00 1.60
C ALA A 39 -1.29 -19.69 2.94
N CYS A 40 -1.21 -21.03 2.97
CA CYS A 40 -0.78 -21.77 4.15
C CYS A 40 0.63 -21.39 4.59
N LEU A 41 1.58 -21.28 3.65
CA LEU A 41 2.96 -20.86 3.95
C LEU A 41 3.00 -19.47 4.58
N SER A 42 2.20 -18.53 4.08
CA SER A 42 2.12 -17.17 4.62
C SER A 42 1.60 -17.09 6.06
N GLN A 43 0.99 -18.17 6.56
CA GLN A 43 0.43 -18.24 7.91
C GLN A 43 1.37 -18.93 8.92
N VAL A 44 2.44 -19.57 8.45
CA VAL A 44 3.39 -20.29 9.32
C VAL A 44 4.08 -19.32 10.27
N ASP A 45 4.64 -18.23 9.74
CA ASP A 45 5.36 -17.20 10.49
C ASP A 45 5.43 -15.86 9.74
N ARG A 46 5.93 -14.81 10.40
CA ARG A 46 6.02 -13.45 9.83
C ARG A 46 7.00 -13.34 8.64
N MET A 47 8.10 -14.07 8.66
CA MET A 47 9.08 -14.10 7.58
C MET A 47 8.49 -14.80 6.35
N SER A 48 7.86 -15.97 6.54
CA SER A 48 7.15 -16.67 5.48
C SER A 48 6.03 -15.81 4.88
N ALA A 49 5.27 -15.09 5.72
CA ALA A 49 4.29 -14.11 5.28
C ALA A 49 4.90 -13.01 4.39
N TYR A 50 6.02 -12.42 4.84
CA TYR A 50 6.75 -11.40 4.09
C TYR A 50 7.27 -11.93 2.75
N ILE A 51 7.83 -13.13 2.73
CA ILE A 51 8.35 -13.78 1.53
C ILE A 51 7.23 -14.04 0.52
N VAL A 52 6.11 -14.62 0.96
CA VAL A 52 4.94 -14.84 0.09
C VAL A 52 4.37 -13.51 -0.42
N GLN A 53 4.34 -12.47 0.41
CA GLN A 53 3.87 -11.15 -0.02
C GLN A 53 4.81 -10.53 -1.07
N SER A 54 6.13 -10.63 -0.87
CA SER A 54 7.13 -10.20 -1.84
C SER A 54 7.00 -10.98 -3.15
N PHE A 55 6.84 -12.30 -3.05
CA PHE A 55 6.55 -13.17 -4.19
C PHE A 55 5.30 -12.74 -4.96
N TYR A 56 4.20 -12.45 -4.26
CA TYR A 56 2.96 -11.99 -4.90
C TYR A 56 3.14 -10.67 -5.63
N ARG A 57 3.87 -9.70 -5.07
CA ARG A 57 4.15 -8.42 -5.73
C ARG A 57 4.92 -8.60 -7.03
N ASN A 58 5.85 -9.54 -7.07
CA ASN A 58 6.71 -9.79 -8.22
C ASN A 58 6.01 -10.62 -9.30
N VAL A 59 5.29 -11.68 -8.89
CA VAL A 59 4.71 -12.65 -9.83
C VAL A 59 3.33 -12.24 -10.33
N TYR A 60 2.47 -11.66 -9.49
CA TYR A 60 1.15 -11.16 -9.90
C TYR A 60 1.22 -9.71 -10.37
N ASN A 61 2.13 -9.44 -11.31
CA ASN A 61 2.30 -8.13 -11.91
C ASN A 61 1.37 -7.97 -13.13
N LEU A 62 0.18 -7.40 -12.90
CA LEU A 62 -0.82 -7.24 -13.95
C LEU A 62 -0.32 -6.37 -15.13
N ARG A 63 0.54 -5.38 -14.86
CA ARG A 63 1.14 -4.53 -15.90
C ARG A 63 1.97 -5.35 -16.88
N SER A 64 2.83 -6.21 -16.34
CA SER A 64 3.68 -7.09 -17.15
C SER A 64 2.86 -8.15 -17.86
N PHE A 65 1.84 -8.70 -17.18
CA PHE A 65 0.94 -9.71 -17.75
C PHE A 65 0.12 -9.16 -18.93
N LEU A 66 -0.40 -7.94 -18.83
CA LEU A 66 -1.19 -7.31 -19.90
C LEU A 66 -0.34 -6.62 -20.96
N ALA A 67 0.97 -6.47 -20.78
CA ALA A 67 1.87 -5.78 -21.71
C ALA A 67 1.76 -6.23 -23.19
N PRO A 68 1.51 -7.52 -23.50
CA PRO A 68 1.30 -7.96 -24.89
C PRO A 68 0.06 -7.36 -25.56
N VAL A 69 -0.96 -6.99 -24.79
CA VAL A 69 -2.23 -6.44 -25.28
C VAL A 69 -2.29 -4.93 -25.06
N ILE A 70 -2.00 -4.48 -23.85
CA ILE A 70 -2.07 -3.09 -23.39
C ILE A 70 -0.66 -2.51 -23.28
N PRO A 71 -0.33 -1.42 -23.98
CA PRO A 71 0.98 -0.80 -23.88
C PRO A 71 1.35 -0.46 -22.44
N PRO A 72 2.60 -0.67 -21.98
CA PRO A 72 3.01 -0.34 -20.62
C PRO A 72 2.77 1.11 -20.20
N ALA A 73 2.75 2.05 -21.16
CA ALA A 73 2.42 3.46 -20.93
C ALA A 73 0.92 3.73 -20.71
N ALA A 74 0.05 2.87 -21.23
CA ALA A 74 -1.41 2.97 -21.10
C ALA A 74 -1.96 2.28 -19.84
N PHE A 75 -1.15 1.49 -19.15
CA PHE A 75 -1.60 0.66 -18.04
C PHE A 75 -2.20 1.47 -16.87
N SER A 76 -1.56 2.56 -16.47
CA SER A 76 -2.09 3.41 -15.38
C SER A 76 -3.44 4.03 -15.76
N ALA A 77 -3.62 4.43 -17.02
CA ALA A 77 -4.89 4.94 -17.52
C ALA A 77 -5.97 3.84 -17.51
N LEU A 78 -5.62 2.60 -17.89
CA LEU A 78 -6.52 1.45 -17.77
C LEU A 78 -6.94 1.22 -16.31
N GLN A 79 -6.01 1.21 -15.35
CA GLN A 79 -6.35 1.02 -13.94
C GLN A 79 -7.32 2.10 -13.44
N ILE A 80 -7.07 3.37 -13.76
CA ILE A 80 -7.98 4.48 -13.41
C ILE A 80 -9.35 4.28 -14.07
N LEU A 81 -9.38 3.82 -15.31
CA LEU A 81 -10.62 3.56 -16.04
C LEU A 81 -11.42 2.42 -15.40
N LEU A 82 -10.78 1.30 -15.03
CA LEU A 82 -11.40 0.20 -14.26
C LEU A 82 -12.00 0.74 -12.94
N ALA A 83 -11.25 1.59 -12.23
CA ALA A 83 -11.71 2.17 -10.96
C ALA A 83 -12.90 3.14 -11.13
N ARG A 84 -12.85 3.97 -12.18
CA ARG A 84 -13.87 4.99 -12.43
C ARG A 84 -15.18 4.40 -12.91
N THR A 85 -15.11 3.43 -13.82
CA THR A 85 -16.27 2.88 -14.55
C THR A 85 -16.83 1.60 -13.94
N GLY A 86 -16.14 1.03 -12.95
CA GLY A 86 -16.46 -0.29 -12.42
C GLY A 86 -16.27 -1.41 -13.44
N CYS A 87 -15.57 -1.13 -14.54
CA CYS A 87 -15.16 -2.13 -15.51
C CYS A 87 -14.23 -3.15 -14.83
N ILE A 88 -14.39 -4.41 -15.19
CA ILE A 88 -13.58 -5.52 -14.69
C ILE A 88 -13.03 -6.33 -15.87
N ILE A 89 -11.87 -6.95 -15.66
CA ILE A 89 -11.32 -7.95 -16.57
C ILE A 89 -11.78 -9.33 -16.09
N SER A 90 -12.21 -10.21 -17.01
CA SER A 90 -12.64 -11.57 -16.66
C SER A 90 -12.28 -12.59 -17.75
N GLY A 91 -12.98 -13.71 -17.83
CA GLY A 91 -12.80 -14.74 -18.85
C GLY A 91 -11.47 -15.51 -18.73
N SER A 92 -10.94 -15.98 -19.86
CA SER A 92 -9.69 -16.75 -19.88
C SER A 92 -8.51 -15.92 -19.38
N THR A 93 -8.49 -14.62 -19.65
CA THR A 93 -7.41 -13.74 -19.19
C THR A 93 -7.27 -13.75 -17.67
N ALA A 94 -8.39 -13.70 -16.93
CA ALA A 94 -8.37 -13.76 -15.48
C ALA A 94 -7.92 -15.14 -14.95
N VAL A 95 -8.32 -16.23 -15.61
CA VAL A 95 -7.88 -17.59 -15.28
C VAL A 95 -6.36 -17.72 -15.45
N LEU A 96 -5.82 -17.24 -16.56
CA LEU A 96 -4.38 -17.30 -16.84
C LEU A 96 -3.56 -16.49 -15.85
N PHE A 97 -4.02 -15.28 -15.50
CA PHE A 97 -3.35 -14.43 -14.53
C PHE A 97 -3.32 -15.07 -13.13
N ILE A 98 -4.49 -15.44 -12.59
CA ILE A 98 -4.60 -15.99 -11.22
C ILE A 98 -3.91 -17.35 -11.13
N GLY A 99 -4.04 -18.18 -12.17
CA GLY A 99 -3.40 -19.50 -12.22
C GLY A 99 -1.90 -19.47 -12.52
N ARG A 100 -1.35 -18.31 -12.91
CA ARG A 100 0.03 -18.15 -13.42
C ARG A 100 0.33 -19.09 -14.59
N TYR A 101 -0.66 -19.32 -15.45
CA TYR A 101 -0.49 -20.14 -16.64
C TYR A 101 0.15 -19.32 -17.75
N SER A 102 1.14 -19.90 -18.43
CA SER A 102 1.69 -19.32 -19.65
C SER A 102 1.00 -19.94 -20.86
N GLU A 103 0.64 -19.12 -21.84
CA GLU A 103 0.18 -19.59 -23.14
C GLU A 103 1.14 -19.13 -24.23
N SER A 104 1.28 -19.96 -25.27
CA SER A 104 2.08 -19.64 -26.46
C SER A 104 1.45 -18.55 -27.32
N THR A 105 0.17 -18.28 -27.14
CA THR A 105 -0.61 -17.31 -27.92
C THR A 105 -1.23 -16.26 -27.00
N VAL A 106 -1.32 -15.03 -27.50
CA VAL A 106 -1.99 -13.93 -26.80
C VAL A 106 -3.50 -14.17 -26.85
N GLU A 107 -4.10 -14.47 -25.70
CA GLU A 107 -5.55 -14.60 -25.56
C GLU A 107 -6.24 -13.23 -25.66
N PRO A 108 -7.49 -13.16 -26.16
CA PRO A 108 -8.28 -11.95 -26.11
C PRO A 108 -8.49 -11.46 -24.66
N LEU A 109 -8.37 -10.14 -24.47
CA LEU A 109 -8.66 -9.49 -23.20
C LEU A 109 -10.17 -9.18 -23.12
N ASP A 110 -10.88 -9.84 -22.21
CA ASP A 110 -12.31 -9.60 -21.99
C ASP A 110 -12.54 -8.53 -20.91
N LEU A 111 -13.16 -7.42 -21.30
CA LEU A 111 -13.56 -6.31 -20.43
C LEU A 111 -15.08 -6.31 -20.25
N PHE A 112 -15.55 -6.37 -19.01
CA PHE A 112 -16.97 -6.31 -18.66
C PHE A 112 -17.28 -4.98 -18.00
N VAL A 113 -18.26 -4.26 -18.53
CA VAL A 113 -18.58 -2.90 -18.09
C VAL A 113 -20.09 -2.66 -18.14
N ARG A 114 -20.61 -1.76 -17.29
CA ARG A 114 -22.00 -1.30 -17.42
C ARG A 114 -22.15 -0.54 -18.73
N SER A 115 -23.26 -0.75 -19.43
CA SER A 115 -23.57 -0.09 -20.72
C SER A 115 -23.42 1.44 -20.66
N ALA A 116 -23.77 2.07 -19.53
CA ALA A 116 -23.62 3.50 -19.31
C ALA A 116 -22.16 4.02 -19.43
N PHE A 117 -21.16 3.16 -19.23
CA PHE A 117 -19.73 3.53 -19.28
C PHE A 117 -18.98 2.90 -20.47
N CYS A 118 -19.68 2.19 -21.38
CA CYS A 118 -19.02 1.50 -22.49
C CYS A 118 -18.28 2.46 -23.43
N GLN A 119 -18.85 3.64 -23.65
CA GLN A 119 -18.28 4.68 -24.51
C GLN A 119 -16.89 5.11 -24.02
N GLU A 120 -16.70 5.27 -22.70
CA GLU A 120 -15.39 5.62 -22.13
C GLU A 120 -14.34 4.52 -22.38
N ILE A 121 -14.75 3.25 -22.33
CA ILE A 121 -13.87 2.12 -22.65
C ILE A 121 -13.50 2.14 -24.13
N TYR A 122 -14.45 2.41 -25.01
CA TYR A 122 -14.21 2.48 -26.45
C TYR A 122 -13.24 3.60 -26.80
N GLU A 123 -13.47 4.80 -26.28
CA GLU A 123 -12.60 5.96 -26.49
C GLU A 123 -11.19 5.70 -26.00
N PHE A 124 -11.03 5.06 -24.83
CA PHE A 124 -9.73 4.64 -24.33
C PHE A 124 -9.02 3.68 -25.29
N LEU A 125 -9.70 2.64 -25.76
CA LEU A 125 -9.12 1.65 -26.67
C LEU A 125 -8.71 2.27 -28.01
N LEU A 126 -9.56 3.13 -28.58
CA LEU A 126 -9.26 3.89 -29.79
C LEU A 126 -8.03 4.80 -29.58
N ALA A 127 -7.94 5.49 -28.44
CA ALA A 127 -6.83 6.39 -28.12
C ALA A 127 -5.47 5.66 -27.99
N ILE A 128 -5.47 4.39 -27.58
CA ILE A 128 -4.24 3.57 -27.51
C ILE A 128 -3.99 2.75 -28.80
N GLY A 129 -4.73 3.04 -29.86
CA GLY A 129 -4.50 2.56 -31.22
C GLY A 129 -5.21 1.26 -31.60
N PHE A 130 -6.23 0.82 -30.86
CA PHE A 130 -7.10 -0.26 -31.32
C PHE A 130 -8.12 0.26 -32.32
N ASN A 131 -8.58 -0.62 -33.21
CA ASN A 131 -9.71 -0.37 -34.11
C ASN A 131 -10.86 -1.29 -33.73
N MET A 132 -12.08 -0.75 -33.71
CA MET A 132 -13.29 -1.57 -33.56
C MET A 132 -13.53 -2.33 -34.87
N VAL A 133 -13.54 -3.66 -34.82
CA VAL A 133 -13.69 -4.53 -36.00
C VAL A 133 -15.05 -5.20 -36.07
N GLU A 134 -15.69 -5.44 -34.92
CA GLU A 134 -17.03 -6.01 -34.85
C GLU A 134 -17.82 -5.31 -33.76
N PHE A 135 -19.10 -5.06 -34.02
CA PHE A 135 -20.03 -4.50 -33.05
C PHE A 135 -21.37 -5.19 -33.17
N ASN A 136 -21.74 -5.94 -32.14
CA ASN A 136 -23.04 -6.59 -32.02
C ASN A 136 -23.86 -5.84 -30.97
N GLY A 137 -24.49 -4.74 -31.39
CA GLY A 137 -25.45 -4.01 -30.58
C GLY A 137 -26.87 -4.51 -30.84
N ASN A 138 -27.45 -5.25 -29.90
CA ASN A 138 -28.84 -5.67 -30.01
C ASN A 138 -29.77 -4.61 -29.38
N ALA A 139 -30.14 -3.59 -30.17
CA ALA A 139 -31.19 -2.65 -29.79
C ALA A 139 -32.59 -3.31 -29.64
N SER A 140 -32.75 -4.55 -30.12
CA SER A 140 -34.03 -5.27 -30.23
C SER A 140 -34.21 -6.45 -29.25
N MET A 141 -33.25 -6.77 -28.39
CA MET A 141 -33.41 -7.85 -27.37
C MET A 141 -33.72 -7.35 -25.95
N ALA A 142 -33.98 -6.05 -25.78
CA ALA A 142 -34.36 -5.44 -24.51
C ALA A 142 -35.85 -5.63 -24.14
N MET A 143 -36.44 -6.80 -24.42
CA MET A 143 -37.73 -7.17 -23.82
C MET A 143 -37.48 -7.76 -22.44
N ARG A 144 -37.56 -6.89 -21.42
CA ARG A 144 -37.70 -7.28 -20.00
C ARG A 144 -38.90 -8.22 -19.83
N GLN A 145 -38.67 -9.46 -19.41
CA GLN A 145 -39.59 -10.15 -18.51
C GLN A 145 -38.96 -10.21 -17.11
N LYS A 146 -39.57 -9.46 -16.20
CA LYS A 146 -39.23 -9.47 -14.76
C LYS A 146 -39.56 -10.84 -14.17
N LYS A 147 -38.55 -11.66 -13.90
CA LYS A 147 -38.33 -12.41 -12.64
C LYS A 147 -37.05 -13.24 -12.76
N GLY A 148 -36.15 -13.07 -11.79
CA GLY A 148 -34.79 -13.60 -11.78
C GLY A 148 -34.71 -15.13 -11.79
N VAL A 149 -34.68 -15.70 -12.99
CA VAL A 149 -34.21 -17.05 -13.27
C VAL A 149 -33.10 -16.89 -14.31
N ALA A 150 -31.89 -17.35 -13.99
CA ALA A 150 -30.75 -17.32 -14.90
C ALA A 150 -31.14 -17.96 -16.25
N GLY A 151 -31.06 -17.20 -17.35
CA GLY A 151 -31.47 -17.67 -18.67
C GLY A 151 -31.73 -16.59 -19.73
N ASP A 152 -32.02 -15.36 -19.34
CA ASP A 152 -32.28 -14.25 -20.28
C ASP A 152 -31.03 -13.41 -20.57
N PHE A 153 -30.89 -12.90 -21.79
CA PHE A 153 -29.69 -12.20 -22.26
C PHE A 153 -29.39 -10.91 -21.48
N ILE A 154 -28.32 -10.94 -20.67
CA ILE A 154 -27.87 -9.83 -19.79
C ILE A 154 -26.99 -8.79 -20.53
N PHE A 155 -26.56 -9.11 -21.75
CA PHE A 155 -25.65 -8.28 -22.53
C PHE A 155 -26.40 -7.28 -23.42
N SER A 156 -26.10 -6.00 -23.24
CA SER A 156 -26.60 -4.90 -24.09
C SER A 156 -25.85 -4.81 -25.42
N SER A 157 -24.54 -5.06 -25.42
CA SER A 157 -23.72 -5.11 -26.63
C SER A 157 -22.41 -5.85 -26.39
N VAL A 158 -21.81 -6.35 -27.48
CA VAL A 158 -20.45 -6.89 -27.50
C VAL A 158 -19.68 -6.22 -28.63
N ALA A 159 -18.54 -5.64 -28.31
CA ALA A 159 -17.67 -4.96 -29.27
C ALA A 159 -16.28 -5.60 -29.27
N THR A 160 -15.77 -5.87 -30.46
CA THR A 160 -14.43 -6.45 -30.66
C THR A 160 -13.48 -5.36 -31.17
N PHE A 161 -12.33 -5.23 -30.53
CA PHE A 161 -11.26 -4.31 -30.88
C PHE A 161 -9.98 -5.06 -31.20
N GLU A 162 -9.28 -4.64 -32.26
CA GLU A 162 -8.03 -5.27 -32.70
C GLU A 162 -6.92 -4.25 -32.92
N ARG A 163 -5.70 -4.62 -32.53
CA ARG A 163 -4.46 -3.86 -32.74
C ARG A 163 -3.32 -4.82 -33.01
N SER A 164 -2.86 -4.88 -34.26
CA SER A 164 -1.87 -5.89 -34.68
C SER A 164 -2.38 -7.31 -34.38
N GLN A 165 -1.72 -8.06 -33.49
CA GLN A 165 -2.15 -9.40 -33.05
C GLN A 165 -2.94 -9.38 -31.74
N ALA A 166 -3.09 -8.21 -31.09
CA ALA A 166 -3.80 -8.07 -29.84
C ALA A 166 -5.30 -7.87 -30.08
N LYS A 167 -6.12 -8.56 -29.29
CA LYS A 167 -7.58 -8.51 -29.35
C LYS A 167 -8.15 -8.16 -27.98
N VAL A 168 -9.11 -7.23 -27.96
CA VAL A 168 -9.86 -6.84 -26.75
C VAL A 168 -11.35 -6.99 -27.07
N ILE A 169 -12.09 -7.67 -26.20
CA ILE A 169 -13.55 -7.83 -26.31
C ILE A 169 -14.18 -7.05 -25.17
N VAL A 170 -15.05 -6.10 -25.50
CA VAL A 170 -15.78 -5.31 -24.52
C VAL A 170 -17.23 -5.80 -24.48
N VAL A 171 -17.63 -6.33 -23.33
CA VAL A 171 -18.96 -6.84 -23.06
C VAL A 171 -19.71 -5.86 -22.17
N ALA A 172 -20.74 -5.23 -22.71
CA ALA A 172 -21.54 -4.25 -22.00
C ALA A 172 -22.77 -4.91 -21.37
N SER A 173 -22.85 -4.93 -20.04
CA SER A 173 -24.00 -5.44 -19.27
C SER A 173 -24.98 -4.32 -18.92
N THR A 174 -26.28 -4.62 -18.83
CA THR A 174 -27.29 -3.64 -18.41
C THR A 174 -27.17 -3.32 -16.92
N ASP A 175 -27.24 -4.34 -16.07
CA ASP A 175 -27.36 -4.17 -14.62
C ASP A 175 -26.04 -4.35 -13.86
N GLY A 176 -24.93 -4.58 -14.58
CA GLY A 176 -23.57 -4.56 -14.02
C GLY A 176 -22.75 -5.80 -14.36
N PRO A 177 -21.41 -5.70 -14.27
CA PRO A 177 -20.55 -6.74 -14.81
C PRO A 177 -20.56 -8.02 -13.96
N ILE A 178 -20.83 -7.96 -12.66
CA ILE A 178 -20.91 -9.16 -11.80
C ILE A 178 -22.05 -10.08 -12.23
N GLU A 179 -23.17 -9.51 -12.69
CA GLU A 179 -24.32 -10.29 -13.15
C GLU A 179 -23.95 -11.12 -14.38
N ALA A 180 -23.23 -10.50 -15.32
CA ALA A 180 -22.68 -11.18 -16.48
C ALA A 180 -21.74 -12.34 -16.08
N ILE A 181 -20.90 -12.16 -15.06
CA ILE A 181 -20.00 -13.21 -14.59
C ILE A 181 -20.79 -14.39 -13.98
N LEU A 182 -21.81 -14.12 -13.17
CA LEU A 182 -22.64 -15.17 -12.57
C LEU A 182 -23.43 -15.98 -13.62
N ASN A 183 -23.64 -15.43 -14.81
CA ASN A 183 -24.33 -16.08 -15.93
C ASN A 183 -23.38 -16.68 -16.99
N PHE A 184 -22.10 -16.83 -16.67
CA PHE A 184 -21.20 -17.60 -17.52
C PHE A 184 -21.64 -19.06 -17.66
N HIS A 185 -21.19 -19.73 -18.72
CA HIS A 185 -21.51 -21.15 -18.95
C HIS A 185 -20.95 -22.09 -17.88
N SER A 186 -19.82 -21.73 -17.27
CA SER A 186 -19.18 -22.58 -16.25
C SER A 186 -18.43 -21.79 -15.18
N SER A 187 -18.20 -22.44 -14.03
CA SER A 187 -17.55 -21.83 -12.87
C SER A 187 -16.07 -21.45 -13.09
N ILE A 188 -15.41 -22.06 -14.07
CA ILE A 188 -13.98 -21.86 -14.34
C ILE A 188 -13.65 -20.43 -14.78
N VAL A 189 -14.58 -19.76 -15.46
CA VAL A 189 -14.40 -18.40 -15.95
C VAL A 189 -14.86 -17.34 -14.95
N MET A 190 -15.35 -17.75 -13.78
CA MET A 190 -15.82 -16.84 -12.72
C MET A 190 -14.66 -16.28 -11.89
N ASN A 191 -13.74 -15.65 -12.60
CA ASN A 191 -12.55 -15.00 -12.09
C ASN A 191 -12.56 -13.54 -12.56
N ILE A 192 -12.24 -12.62 -11.68
CA ILE A 192 -12.43 -11.18 -11.90
C ILE A 192 -11.13 -10.47 -11.54
N ILE A 193 -10.72 -9.48 -12.33
CA ILE A 193 -9.60 -8.60 -12.02
C ILE A 193 -10.15 -7.17 -12.07
N THR A 194 -10.04 -6.46 -10.94
CA THR A 194 -10.43 -5.05 -10.82
C THR A 194 -9.18 -4.16 -10.91
N HIS A 195 -9.33 -2.88 -10.61
CA HIS A 195 -8.21 -1.95 -10.51
C HIS A 195 -7.25 -2.26 -9.33
N GLU A 196 -7.71 -3.00 -8.30
CA GLU A 196 -6.95 -3.19 -7.05
C GLU A 196 -6.70 -4.64 -6.65
N ALA A 197 -7.51 -5.59 -7.13
CA ALA A 197 -7.39 -7.00 -6.76
C ALA A 197 -7.94 -7.92 -7.84
N ALA A 198 -7.43 -9.15 -7.86
CA ALA A 198 -7.97 -10.26 -8.60
C ALA A 198 -8.74 -11.19 -7.65
N TYR A 199 -9.86 -11.70 -8.10
CA TYR A 199 -10.79 -12.52 -7.36
C TYR A 199 -11.02 -13.82 -8.10
N SER A 200 -11.03 -14.92 -7.36
CA SER A 200 -11.54 -16.18 -7.87
C SER A 200 -12.74 -16.58 -7.03
N LEU A 201 -13.91 -16.71 -7.68
CA LEU A 201 -15.14 -17.10 -6.98
C LEU A 201 -15.12 -18.59 -6.61
N TYR A 202 -14.38 -19.45 -7.35
CA TYR A 202 -14.28 -20.89 -7.06
C TYR A 202 -12.83 -21.36 -7.12
N PRO A 203 -11.98 -20.86 -6.20
CA PRO A 203 -10.54 -21.06 -6.33
C PRO A 203 -10.09 -22.50 -6.15
N LEU A 204 -10.64 -23.20 -5.16
CA LEU A 204 -10.31 -24.61 -4.93
C LEU A 204 -10.73 -25.48 -6.11
N ALA A 205 -11.93 -25.23 -6.66
CA ALA A 205 -12.38 -25.96 -7.84
C ALA A 205 -11.49 -25.65 -9.06
N THR A 206 -11.24 -24.37 -9.32
CA THR A 206 -10.57 -23.90 -10.53
C THR A 206 -9.08 -24.22 -10.52
N PHE A 207 -8.36 -23.90 -9.45
CA PHE A 207 -6.89 -23.92 -9.44
C PHE A 207 -6.29 -25.10 -8.67
N GLU A 208 -6.97 -25.64 -7.66
CA GLU A 208 -6.45 -26.78 -6.89
C GLU A 208 -6.93 -28.13 -7.43
N HIS A 209 -8.19 -28.21 -7.85
CA HIS A 209 -8.79 -29.46 -8.32
C HIS A 209 -8.93 -29.55 -9.84
N CYS A 210 -8.75 -28.43 -10.55
CA CYS A 210 -8.98 -28.32 -12.00
C CYS A 210 -10.32 -28.92 -12.43
N VAL A 211 -11.40 -28.56 -11.74
CA VAL A 211 -12.78 -28.96 -12.06
C VAL A 211 -13.67 -27.75 -12.30
N MET A 212 -14.70 -27.92 -13.12
CA MET A 212 -15.69 -26.90 -13.41
C MET A 212 -17.11 -27.46 -13.32
N ALA A 213 -18.03 -26.65 -12.78
CA ALA A 213 -19.47 -26.90 -12.86
C ALA A 213 -20.10 -26.02 -13.95
N MET A 214 -21.14 -26.55 -14.59
CA MET A 214 -21.99 -25.78 -15.49
C MET A 214 -23.00 -24.97 -14.68
N ASN A 215 -23.35 -23.79 -15.17
CA ASN A 215 -24.35 -22.94 -14.52
C ASN A 215 -25.74 -23.05 -15.18
N HIS A 216 -25.80 -23.54 -16.42
CA HIS A 216 -27.05 -23.80 -17.12
C HIS A 216 -26.92 -25.00 -18.06
N CYS A 217 -28.06 -25.41 -18.61
CA CYS A 217 -28.13 -26.50 -19.57
C CYS A 217 -27.25 -26.19 -20.79
N PHE A 218 -26.47 -27.19 -21.20
CA PHE A 218 -25.50 -27.12 -22.28
C PHE A 218 -26.11 -26.60 -23.60
N HIS A 219 -25.67 -25.43 -24.07
CA HIS A 219 -26.03 -24.95 -25.41
C HIS A 219 -24.96 -25.38 -26.44
N PRO A 220 -25.32 -25.82 -27.67
CA PRO A 220 -24.35 -26.26 -28.67
C PRO A 220 -23.27 -25.23 -29.03
N SER A 221 -23.55 -23.93 -28.88
CA SER A 221 -22.54 -22.88 -29.11
C SER A 221 -21.44 -22.85 -28.04
N GLU A 222 -21.66 -23.44 -26.88
CA GLU A 222 -20.73 -23.43 -25.74
C GLU A 222 -19.79 -24.63 -25.73
N VAL A 223 -20.03 -25.63 -26.58
CA VAL A 223 -19.18 -26.83 -26.76
C VAL A 223 -17.72 -26.41 -26.94
N LYS A 224 -17.46 -25.45 -27.84
CA LYS A 224 -16.11 -24.96 -28.13
C LYS A 224 -15.43 -24.33 -26.92
N CYS A 225 -16.18 -23.61 -26.09
CA CYS A 225 -15.66 -23.00 -24.86
C CYS A 225 -15.32 -24.06 -23.81
N ILE A 226 -16.17 -25.07 -23.67
CA ILE A 226 -15.94 -26.17 -22.73
C ILE A 226 -14.76 -27.04 -23.17
N ASP A 227 -14.69 -27.37 -24.46
CA ASP A 227 -13.59 -28.15 -25.03
C ASP A 227 -12.26 -27.40 -24.95
N LYS A 228 -12.27 -26.06 -25.08
CA LYS A 228 -11.09 -25.21 -24.82
C LYS A 228 -10.54 -25.47 -23.42
N TYR A 229 -11.37 -25.43 -22.37
CA TYR A 229 -10.88 -25.67 -21.00
C TYR A 229 -10.58 -27.15 -20.70
N ARG A 230 -11.31 -28.10 -21.30
CA ARG A 230 -10.94 -29.51 -21.22
C ARG A 230 -9.56 -29.79 -21.79
N SER A 231 -9.25 -29.19 -22.95
CA SER A 231 -7.93 -29.35 -23.59
C SER A 231 -6.78 -28.82 -22.72
N ARG A 232 -7.07 -27.90 -21.81
CA ARG A 232 -6.12 -27.34 -20.84
C ARG A 232 -6.08 -28.11 -19.51
N GLY A 233 -6.85 -29.19 -19.38
CA GLY A 233 -6.79 -30.12 -18.24
C GLY A 233 -7.91 -29.98 -17.22
N TRP A 234 -8.89 -29.09 -17.43
CA TRP A 234 -10.05 -28.99 -16.54
C TRP A 234 -11.10 -30.06 -16.84
N LYS A 235 -11.71 -30.61 -15.79
CA LYS A 235 -12.71 -31.68 -15.91
C LYS A 235 -14.11 -31.13 -15.63
N LEU A 236 -15.07 -31.50 -16.47
CA LEU A 236 -16.47 -31.13 -16.28
C LEU A 236 -17.13 -32.04 -15.24
N MET A 237 -17.65 -31.45 -14.17
CA MET A 237 -18.36 -32.21 -13.14
C MET A 237 -19.65 -32.81 -13.69
N GLY A 238 -19.99 -34.03 -13.27
CA GLY A 238 -21.23 -34.73 -13.66
C GLY A 238 -21.18 -35.41 -15.05
N VAL A 239 -20.39 -34.91 -15.99
CA VAL A 239 -20.30 -35.47 -17.36
C VAL A 239 -19.08 -36.38 -17.53
N ASP A 240 -17.91 -35.92 -17.10
CA ASP A 240 -16.63 -36.63 -17.37
C ASP A 240 -16.34 -37.74 -16.34
N ASN A 241 -17.18 -37.90 -15.30
CA ASN A 241 -16.87 -38.77 -14.15
C ASN A 241 -18.10 -39.30 -13.39
N ILE A 242 -19.10 -39.83 -14.10
CA ILE A 242 -20.37 -40.33 -13.53
C ILE A 242 -20.17 -41.46 -12.50
N ALA A 243 -19.16 -42.32 -12.66
CA ALA A 243 -19.04 -43.55 -11.88
C ALA A 243 -18.11 -43.46 -10.65
N ALA A 244 -17.25 -42.44 -10.54
CA ALA A 244 -16.12 -42.51 -9.61
C ALA A 244 -16.17 -41.60 -8.38
N ASN A 245 -16.98 -40.52 -8.31
CA ASN A 245 -17.01 -39.72 -7.07
C ASN A 245 -18.10 -38.63 -6.92
N THR A 246 -19.35 -38.85 -7.32
CA THR A 246 -20.44 -37.90 -7.02
C THR A 246 -20.55 -37.62 -5.51
N ALA A 247 -20.24 -38.61 -4.67
CA ALA A 247 -20.19 -38.46 -3.21
C ALA A 247 -18.95 -37.71 -2.68
N SER A 248 -17.75 -37.82 -3.29
CA SER A 248 -16.61 -37.00 -2.84
C SER A 248 -16.70 -35.57 -3.36
N VAL A 249 -17.27 -35.36 -4.54
CA VAL A 249 -17.43 -34.03 -5.16
C VAL A 249 -18.50 -33.20 -4.45
N LEU A 250 -19.58 -33.82 -3.96
CA LEU A 250 -20.52 -33.16 -3.04
C LEU A 250 -19.92 -32.94 -1.63
N LYS A 251 -18.93 -33.74 -1.22
CA LYS A 251 -18.10 -33.45 -0.03
C LYS A 251 -17.06 -32.35 -0.26
N HIS A 252 -16.68 -32.07 -1.50
CA HIS A 252 -15.77 -30.98 -1.83
C HIS A 252 -16.53 -29.67 -1.59
N LYS A 253 -16.18 -29.00 -0.47
CA LYS A 253 -16.71 -27.69 -0.03
C LYS A 253 -16.59 -26.56 -1.07
N CYS A 254 -16.00 -26.84 -2.25
CA CYS A 254 -15.75 -25.90 -3.34
C CYS A 254 -17.04 -25.35 -3.96
N PHE A 255 -18.12 -26.14 -4.00
CA PHE A 255 -19.41 -25.79 -4.61
C PHE A 255 -20.60 -25.87 -3.63
N GLY A 256 -20.34 -25.72 -2.33
CA GLY A 256 -21.39 -25.82 -1.31
C GLY A 256 -22.57 -24.89 -1.58
N SER A 257 -23.79 -25.40 -1.41
CA SER A 257 -25.01 -24.59 -1.44
C SER A 257 -25.05 -23.62 -0.26
N GLY A 258 -25.69 -22.47 -0.45
CA GLY A 258 -25.84 -21.43 0.56
C GLY A 258 -25.44 -20.06 0.05
N ILE A 259 -25.34 -19.09 0.97
CA ILE A 259 -24.98 -17.71 0.63
C ILE A 259 -23.47 -17.64 0.31
N ARG A 260 -23.16 -17.07 -0.84
CA ARG A 260 -21.79 -16.73 -1.25
C ARG A 260 -21.69 -15.23 -1.46
N ALA A 261 -20.47 -14.71 -1.29
CA ALA A 261 -20.19 -13.30 -1.48
C ALA A 261 -18.77 -13.13 -2.03
N ILE A 262 -18.58 -12.08 -2.83
CA ILE A 262 -17.25 -11.58 -3.17
C ILE A 262 -16.62 -11.05 -1.88
N GLY A 263 -15.36 -11.44 -1.64
CA GLY A 263 -14.68 -11.21 -0.36
C GLY A 263 -15.05 -12.18 0.76
N GLY A 264 -15.97 -13.13 0.53
CA GLY A 264 -16.31 -14.17 1.49
C GLY A 264 -15.21 -15.21 1.68
N THR A 265 -15.37 -16.08 2.68
CA THR A 265 -14.43 -17.16 3.06
C THR A 265 -14.13 -18.17 1.95
N ALA A 266 -14.98 -18.26 0.94
CA ALA A 266 -14.83 -19.19 -0.18
C ALA A 266 -14.30 -18.52 -1.46
N THR A 267 -13.93 -17.24 -1.40
CA THR A 267 -13.39 -16.45 -2.50
C THR A 267 -11.90 -16.20 -2.23
N TRP A 268 -11.05 -16.34 -3.24
CA TRP A 268 -9.66 -15.86 -3.13
C TRP A 268 -9.56 -14.43 -3.59
N ILE A 269 -8.70 -13.65 -2.93
CA ILE A 269 -8.40 -12.27 -3.26
C ILE A 269 -6.89 -12.14 -3.36
N LEU A 270 -6.39 -11.74 -4.53
CA LEU A 270 -4.99 -11.46 -4.78
C LEU A 270 -4.83 -9.95 -5.00
N PRO A 271 -4.08 -9.22 -4.17
CA PRO A 271 -3.88 -7.79 -4.37
C PRO A 271 -3.10 -7.51 -5.66
N ILE A 272 -3.54 -6.52 -6.43
CA ILE A 272 -2.86 -6.02 -7.62
C ILE A 272 -2.01 -4.81 -7.22
N TYR A 273 -0.79 -4.76 -7.77
CA TYR A 273 0.16 -3.68 -7.54
C TYR A 273 0.57 -3.01 -8.87
N PRO A 274 0.83 -1.69 -8.87
CA PRO A 274 0.62 -0.76 -7.75
C PRO A 274 -0.87 -0.49 -7.49
N ARG A 275 -1.22 -0.18 -6.24
CA ARG A 275 -2.58 0.23 -5.86
C ARG A 275 -2.81 1.69 -6.23
N LEU A 276 -4.04 2.07 -6.59
CA LEU A 276 -4.41 3.47 -6.78
C LEU A 276 -4.71 4.12 -5.42
N ALA A 277 -4.14 5.30 -5.13
CA ALA A 277 -4.30 5.95 -3.81
C ALA A 277 -5.71 6.50 -3.61
N TYR A 278 -6.29 7.01 -4.69
CA TYR A 278 -7.54 7.78 -4.66
C TYR A 278 -8.81 6.93 -4.77
N TYR A 279 -8.66 5.64 -5.04
CA TYR A 279 -9.78 4.71 -5.16
C TYR A 279 -9.66 3.71 -4.01
N THR A 280 -10.21 4.09 -2.86
CA THR A 280 -10.24 3.26 -1.66
C THR A 280 -11.54 2.47 -1.61
N GLY A 281 -11.44 1.16 -1.83
CA GLY A 281 -12.55 0.23 -1.61
C GLY A 281 -12.98 -0.50 -2.87
N GLN A 282 -13.26 -1.78 -2.67
CA GLN A 282 -13.45 -2.69 -3.78
C GLN A 282 -14.83 -2.54 -4.38
N ILE A 283 -14.85 -2.23 -5.67
CA ILE A 283 -16.06 -1.98 -6.46
C ILE A 283 -16.97 -3.22 -6.49
N VAL A 284 -16.37 -4.39 -6.32
CA VAL A 284 -17.04 -5.68 -6.39
C VAL A 284 -17.38 -6.24 -5.01
N ASP A 285 -16.85 -5.67 -3.93
CA ASP A 285 -17.16 -6.11 -2.58
C ASP A 285 -18.60 -5.77 -2.21
N GLY A 286 -19.23 -6.63 -1.42
CA GLY A 286 -20.64 -6.52 -1.06
C GLY A 286 -21.59 -7.26 -2.00
N ASN A 287 -21.12 -7.66 -3.19
CA ASN A 287 -21.90 -8.53 -4.08
C ASN A 287 -22.03 -9.94 -3.46
N SER A 288 -23.26 -10.45 -3.39
CA SER A 288 -23.59 -11.75 -2.82
C SER A 288 -24.76 -12.42 -3.54
N TRP A 289 -24.84 -13.74 -3.45
CA TRP A 289 -25.91 -14.54 -4.06
C TRP A 289 -26.16 -15.81 -3.25
N VAL A 290 -27.36 -16.38 -3.37
CA VAL A 290 -27.63 -17.74 -2.91
C VAL A 290 -27.23 -18.69 -4.02
N GLN A 291 -26.29 -19.57 -3.73
CA GLN A 291 -25.95 -20.68 -4.62
C GLN A 291 -26.71 -21.93 -4.21
N SER A 292 -27.24 -22.64 -5.20
CA SER A 292 -27.75 -23.99 -5.02
C SER A 292 -27.14 -24.91 -6.07
N PHE A 293 -26.98 -26.18 -5.72
CA PHE A 293 -26.48 -27.21 -6.62
C PHE A 293 -27.62 -28.18 -6.93
N ASN A 294 -28.10 -28.18 -8.17
CA ASN A 294 -29.20 -29.04 -8.59
C ASN A 294 -28.64 -30.38 -9.08
N SER A 295 -28.71 -31.39 -8.20
CA SER A 295 -28.30 -32.76 -8.52
C SER A 295 -29.21 -33.47 -9.52
N GLU A 296 -30.50 -33.10 -9.59
CA GLU A 296 -31.47 -33.74 -10.48
C GLU A 296 -31.34 -33.22 -11.92
N ALA A 297 -30.99 -31.95 -12.09
CA ALA A 297 -30.79 -31.31 -13.39
C ALA A 297 -29.40 -31.52 -13.99
N GLY A 298 -28.68 -32.57 -13.59
CA GLY A 298 -27.35 -32.88 -14.13
C GLY A 298 -26.22 -32.06 -13.51
N HIS A 299 -26.31 -31.77 -12.21
CA HIS A 299 -25.22 -31.12 -11.43
C HIS A 299 -24.95 -29.66 -11.85
N LEU A 300 -26.01 -28.91 -12.12
CA LEU A 300 -25.92 -27.49 -12.46
C LEU A 300 -25.83 -26.62 -11.21
N LEU A 301 -24.96 -25.62 -11.24
CA LEU A 301 -24.97 -24.50 -10.31
C LEU A 301 -26.11 -23.55 -10.67
N SER A 302 -26.90 -23.17 -9.69
CA SER A 302 -27.93 -22.15 -9.82
C SER A 302 -27.67 -21.02 -8.84
N PHE A 303 -27.86 -19.79 -9.30
CA PHE A 303 -27.66 -18.58 -8.50
C PHE A 303 -28.98 -17.83 -8.39
N THR A 304 -29.37 -17.51 -7.17
CA THR A 304 -30.52 -16.66 -6.88
C THR A 304 -30.03 -15.39 -6.21
N TYR A 305 -30.44 -14.26 -6.75
CA TYR A 305 -30.09 -12.94 -6.25
C TYR A 305 -31.10 -11.88 -6.68
N SER A 306 -31.05 -10.74 -6.00
CA SER A 306 -31.72 -9.50 -6.38
C SER A 306 -30.68 -8.43 -6.70
N ILE A 307 -30.98 -7.53 -7.62
CA ILE A 307 -30.09 -6.41 -7.98
C ILE A 307 -30.58 -5.16 -7.26
N ALA A 308 -29.73 -4.61 -6.39
CA ALA A 308 -29.94 -3.34 -5.74
C ALA A 308 -29.44 -2.21 -6.65
N THR A 309 -30.36 -1.34 -7.06
CA THR A 309 -30.05 -0.10 -7.80
C THR A 309 -30.54 1.09 -7.00
N SER A 310 -29.74 2.15 -6.93
CA SER A 310 -30.13 3.44 -6.34
C SER A 310 -29.42 4.57 -7.10
N GLU A 311 -30.02 5.76 -7.15
CA GLU A 311 -29.35 6.95 -7.69
C GLU A 311 -28.10 7.32 -6.89
N SER A 312 -28.07 6.96 -5.61
CA SER A 312 -26.93 7.19 -4.72
C SER A 312 -25.84 6.12 -4.87
N LEU A 313 -26.16 4.97 -5.48
CA LEU A 313 -25.17 3.93 -5.74
C LEU A 313 -24.49 4.17 -7.08
N LYS A 314 -23.15 4.24 -7.09
CA LYS A 314 -22.41 4.42 -8.34
C LYS A 314 -22.54 3.20 -9.25
N PHE A 315 -22.55 2.01 -8.65
CA PHE A 315 -22.70 0.73 -9.34
C PHE A 315 -23.80 -0.10 -8.69
N PRO A 316 -24.61 -0.84 -9.48
CA PRO A 316 -25.55 -1.80 -8.93
C PRO A 316 -24.83 -2.89 -8.14
N ILE A 317 -25.46 -3.38 -7.08
CA ILE A 317 -24.93 -4.45 -6.23
C ILE A 317 -25.87 -5.64 -6.25
N ILE A 318 -25.33 -6.83 -6.43
CA ILE A 318 -26.07 -8.08 -6.37
C ILE A 318 -26.17 -8.54 -4.91
N CYS A 319 -27.36 -8.93 -4.45
CA CYS A 319 -27.61 -9.36 -3.09
C CYS A 319 -28.36 -10.69 -3.04
N ALA A 320 -27.97 -11.56 -2.11
CA ALA A 320 -28.55 -12.88 -1.90
C ALA A 320 -30.03 -12.86 -1.49
N ALA A 321 -30.51 -11.77 -0.87
CA ALA A 321 -31.89 -11.64 -0.43
C ALA A 321 -32.42 -10.21 -0.65
N GLU A 322 -33.65 -10.11 -1.17
CA GLU A 322 -34.33 -8.84 -1.42
C GLU A 322 -34.59 -8.05 -0.12
N THR A 323 -34.94 -8.75 0.97
CA THR A 323 -35.15 -8.13 2.28
C THR A 323 -33.88 -7.49 2.84
N MET A 324 -32.71 -8.06 2.57
CA MET A 324 -31.44 -7.48 3.03
C MET A 324 -31.13 -6.15 2.34
N VAL A 325 -31.51 -6.01 1.07
CA VAL A 325 -31.33 -4.75 0.32
C VAL A 325 -32.17 -3.65 0.95
N GLN A 326 -33.45 -3.97 1.23
CA GLN A 326 -34.38 -3.03 1.84
C GLN A 326 -33.92 -2.61 3.23
N ASP A 327 -33.53 -3.57 4.07
CA ASP A 327 -33.03 -3.31 5.43
C ASP A 327 -31.74 -2.48 5.43
N ALA A 328 -30.79 -2.78 4.53
CA ALA A 328 -29.54 -2.01 4.42
C ALA A 328 -29.81 -0.57 3.96
N TYR A 329 -30.72 -0.38 3.02
CA TYR A 329 -31.11 0.94 2.52
C TYR A 329 -31.82 1.75 3.60
N GLU A 330 -32.77 1.15 4.32
CA GLU A 330 -33.48 1.79 5.44
C GLU A 330 -32.52 2.19 6.57
N ARG A 331 -31.53 1.36 6.90
CA ARG A 331 -30.51 1.70 7.90
C ARG A 331 -29.71 2.93 7.52
N ILE A 332 -29.33 3.08 6.25
CA ILE A 332 -28.58 4.26 5.77
C ILE A 332 -29.45 5.50 5.76
N LEU A 333 -30.68 5.40 5.25
CA LEU A 333 -31.61 6.53 5.27
C LEU A 333 -31.96 6.96 6.70
N SER A 334 -31.94 6.03 7.66
CA SER A 334 -32.19 6.34 9.07
C SER A 334 -30.99 6.96 9.80
N SER A 335 -29.77 6.83 9.26
CA SER A 335 -28.59 7.50 9.80
C SER A 335 -28.65 8.98 9.42
N LYS A 336 -28.98 9.85 10.39
CA LYS A 336 -29.24 11.29 10.24
C LYS A 336 -28.03 12.15 9.81
N ASP A 337 -27.03 11.57 9.15
CA ASP A 337 -25.89 12.31 8.61
C ASP A 337 -26.26 12.92 7.24
N GLU A 338 -27.15 13.92 7.25
CA GLU A 338 -27.65 14.58 6.03
C GLU A 338 -26.65 15.56 5.38
N GLU A 339 -25.49 15.82 5.97
CA GLU A 339 -24.60 16.93 5.54
C GLU A 339 -23.28 16.54 4.83
N SER A 340 -22.98 15.26 4.59
CA SER A 340 -21.78 14.83 3.83
C SER A 340 -22.13 13.60 3.00
N GLY A 341 -22.12 13.55 1.67
CA GLY A 341 -21.26 14.13 0.64
C GLY A 341 -21.20 13.07 -0.48
N VAL A 342 -20.98 13.48 -1.74
CA VAL A 342 -20.60 12.69 -2.95
C VAL A 342 -20.90 11.16 -2.94
N GLY A 343 -21.69 10.64 -3.90
CA GLY A 343 -22.20 9.25 -3.95
C GLY A 343 -21.23 8.07 -3.69
N PHE A 344 -19.91 8.28 -3.78
CA PHE A 344 -18.92 7.28 -3.35
C PHE A 344 -18.98 6.95 -1.85
N GLU A 345 -19.27 7.92 -0.98
CA GLU A 345 -19.36 7.68 0.46
C GLU A 345 -20.58 6.81 0.81
N VAL A 346 -21.68 7.00 0.06
CA VAL A 346 -22.89 6.19 0.18
C VAL A 346 -22.63 4.75 -0.25
N ASP A 347 -21.89 4.52 -1.35
CA ASP A 347 -21.48 3.17 -1.76
C ASP A 347 -20.74 2.43 -0.65
N VAL A 348 -19.77 3.10 -0.01
CA VAL A 348 -18.95 2.51 1.05
C VAL A 348 -19.79 2.17 2.28
N LYS A 349 -20.66 3.10 2.75
CA LYS A 349 -21.57 2.86 3.88
C LYS A 349 -22.56 1.73 3.59
N PHE A 350 -23.14 1.70 2.39
CA PHE A 350 -24.08 0.66 1.98
C PHE A 350 -23.41 -0.71 1.91
N ARG A 351 -22.23 -0.77 1.29
CA ARG A 351 -21.42 -1.99 1.24
C ARG A 351 -21.06 -2.50 2.63
N ASN A 352 -20.55 -1.64 3.51
CA ASN A 352 -20.14 -2.05 4.86
C ASN A 352 -21.35 -2.56 5.65
N THR A 353 -22.49 -1.88 5.55
CA THR A 353 -23.76 -2.33 6.16
C THR A 353 -24.17 -3.71 5.68
N LEU A 354 -24.11 -3.96 4.37
CA LEU A 354 -24.40 -5.29 3.81
C LEU A 354 -23.42 -6.35 4.33
N LEU A 355 -22.12 -6.06 4.34
CA LEU A 355 -21.08 -6.97 4.84
C LEU A 355 -21.29 -7.31 6.33
N ASP A 356 -21.70 -6.33 7.13
CA ASP A 356 -22.02 -6.53 8.55
C ASP A 356 -23.26 -7.41 8.70
N MET A 357 -24.31 -7.18 7.90
CA MET A 357 -25.50 -8.03 7.88
C MET A 357 -25.19 -9.47 7.42
N TYR A 358 -24.31 -9.66 6.44
CA TYR A 358 -23.86 -10.99 6.06
C TYR A 358 -23.04 -11.66 7.17
N SER A 359 -22.23 -10.88 7.89
CA SER A 359 -21.45 -11.37 9.01
C SER A 359 -22.36 -11.80 10.16
N SER A 360 -23.42 -11.05 10.46
CA SER A 360 -24.40 -11.41 11.49
C SER A 360 -25.22 -12.66 11.12
N ILE A 361 -25.65 -12.80 9.86
CA ILE A 361 -26.34 -14.01 9.36
C ILE A 361 -25.41 -15.23 9.44
N LYS A 362 -24.10 -15.03 9.22
CA LYS A 362 -23.11 -16.08 9.44
C LYS A 362 -22.97 -16.40 10.91
N GLU A 363 -22.86 -15.43 11.81
CA GLU A 363 -22.74 -15.69 13.26
C GLU A 363 -23.96 -16.43 13.83
N GLU A 364 -25.19 -16.10 13.39
CA GLU A 364 -26.41 -16.83 13.78
C GLU A 364 -26.44 -18.28 13.28
N ASN A 365 -25.83 -18.57 12.12
CA ASN A 365 -25.73 -19.93 11.58
C ASN A 365 -24.42 -20.65 11.95
N SER A 366 -23.51 -19.97 12.65
CA SER A 366 -22.14 -20.46 12.86
C SER A 366 -21.63 -20.07 14.25
N ALA A 367 -21.86 -20.95 15.24
CA ALA A 367 -20.96 -21.05 16.39
C ALA A 367 -19.54 -21.56 16.01
N ALA A 368 -19.07 -21.29 14.79
CA ALA A 368 -17.73 -21.58 14.30
C ALA A 368 -17.42 -20.83 12.98
N ARG A 369 -16.28 -20.12 12.94
CA ARG A 369 -15.42 -19.78 11.76
C ARG A 369 -15.55 -18.39 11.12
N LEU A 370 -14.41 -17.68 11.11
CA LEU A 370 -14.15 -16.40 10.44
C LEU A 370 -12.99 -16.50 9.40
N ARG A 371 -13.15 -15.69 8.34
CA ARG A 371 -12.24 -15.13 7.29
C ARG A 371 -10.94 -15.89 6.89
N CYS A 372 -10.83 -16.26 5.60
CA CYS A 372 -9.56 -16.50 4.88
C CYS A 372 -9.01 -15.13 4.43
N LEU A 373 -7.78 -14.69 4.72
CA LEU A 373 -6.44 -15.25 4.45
C LEU A 373 -5.60 -15.55 5.71
N PHE A 374 -6.18 -15.74 6.90
CA PHE A 374 -5.44 -16.17 8.10
C PHE A 374 -6.28 -17.05 9.07
N PRO A 375 -6.41 -18.37 8.91
CA PRO A 375 -6.91 -19.26 9.97
C PRO A 375 -5.74 -19.91 10.74
N ARG A 376 -5.84 -19.94 12.08
CA ARG A 376 -4.78 -20.40 13.00
C ARG A 376 -4.88 -21.88 13.42
N ASP A 377 -5.96 -22.59 13.11
CA ASP A 377 -6.28 -23.83 13.84
C ASP A 377 -6.45 -25.04 12.92
N GLU A 378 -5.35 -25.71 12.59
CA GLU A 378 -5.31 -27.15 12.25
C GLU A 378 -3.97 -27.75 12.72
N LEU A 379 -3.74 -27.86 14.04
CA LEU A 379 -2.66 -28.71 14.59
C LEU A 379 -2.92 -29.26 16.01
N GLU A 380 -4.15 -29.26 16.51
CA GLU A 380 -4.50 -29.94 17.77
C GLU A 380 -5.36 -31.17 17.50
N ASP A 381 -4.71 -32.26 17.10
CA ASP A 381 -5.17 -33.64 17.32
C ASP A 381 -3.99 -34.59 17.08
N ILE A 382 -2.93 -34.44 17.88
CA ILE A 382 -1.91 -35.47 18.10
C ILE A 382 -1.64 -35.54 19.60
N SER A 383 -2.20 -36.55 20.25
CA SER A 383 -1.95 -36.88 21.65
C SER A 383 -0.46 -37.24 21.84
N TRP A 384 0.26 -36.46 22.63
CA TRP A 384 1.57 -36.83 23.16
C TRP A 384 1.37 -37.51 24.51
N GLU A 385 1.31 -38.85 24.50
CA GLU A 385 1.56 -39.63 25.72
C GLU A 385 3.07 -39.88 25.86
N SER A 386 3.52 -39.75 27.11
CA SER A 386 4.79 -40.20 27.70
C SER A 386 6.05 -39.41 27.37
N ILE A 387 6.54 -38.67 28.36
CA ILE A 387 7.86 -38.86 28.99
C ILE A 387 7.73 -38.26 30.41
N GLY A 388 7.92 -39.11 31.42
CA GLY A 388 7.96 -38.70 32.81
C GLY A 388 9.35 -38.19 33.19
N THR A 389 9.38 -37.32 34.19
CA THR A 389 10.50 -37.22 35.15
C THR A 389 9.98 -36.63 36.45
N ASP A 390 10.28 -37.35 37.53
CA ASP A 390 10.21 -36.91 38.92
C ASP A 390 10.93 -35.58 39.18
N SER A 391 10.40 -34.75 40.09
CA SER A 391 11.11 -34.38 41.33
C SER A 391 10.37 -33.30 42.14
N THR A 392 9.97 -33.68 43.36
CA THR A 392 10.04 -32.97 44.67
C THR A 392 9.57 -31.53 44.83
N ASP A 393 8.51 -31.40 45.65
CA ASP A 393 8.33 -30.55 46.84
C ASP A 393 9.20 -29.29 47.01
N ILE A 394 8.52 -28.15 47.30
CA ILE A 394 8.44 -27.51 48.63
C ILE A 394 7.26 -26.51 48.58
N GLY A 395 6.36 -26.60 49.56
CA GLY A 395 5.19 -25.73 49.68
C GLY A 395 5.44 -24.44 50.45
N GLU A 396 4.40 -23.58 50.52
CA GLU A 396 3.89 -22.98 51.77
C GLU A 396 2.65 -22.07 51.51
N SER A 397 1.58 -22.37 52.28
CA SER A 397 0.56 -21.49 52.91
C SER A 397 -0.20 -20.38 52.13
N LEU A 398 -1.47 -20.67 51.78
CA LEU A 398 -2.76 -20.16 52.33
C LEU A 398 -2.83 -18.76 53.04
N PRO A 399 -4.03 -18.11 53.20
CA PRO A 399 -5.26 -18.06 52.37
C PRO A 399 -5.96 -16.65 52.43
N PRO A 400 -7.31 -16.46 52.35
CA PRO A 400 -7.94 -15.57 51.36
C PRO A 400 -8.84 -14.47 51.95
N SER A 401 -9.41 -13.57 51.13
CA SER A 401 -10.72 -12.96 51.45
C SER A 401 -11.37 -12.21 50.28
N ASP A 402 -12.59 -12.69 50.00
CA ASP A 402 -13.85 -11.96 49.86
C ASP A 402 -14.15 -10.95 48.74
N SER A 403 -15.05 -11.47 47.90
CA SER A 403 -16.24 -10.88 47.28
C SER A 403 -17.00 -9.81 48.08
N SER A 404 -17.50 -8.77 47.37
CA SER A 404 -18.91 -8.31 47.33
C SER A 404 -19.00 -7.00 46.53
N LEU A 405 -19.70 -6.96 45.40
CA LEU A 405 -21.15 -6.77 45.18
C LEU A 405 -21.68 -5.32 45.34
N MET A 406 -22.17 -4.84 44.19
CA MET A 406 -23.05 -3.69 43.87
C MET A 406 -23.96 -3.11 44.97
N ARG A 407 -24.21 -1.78 44.86
CA ARG A 407 -25.51 -1.14 44.52
C ARG A 407 -25.37 0.40 44.53
N CYS A 408 -25.68 1.08 43.43
CA CYS A 408 -26.92 1.83 43.10
C CYS A 408 -27.24 3.06 43.98
N GLY A 409 -27.37 4.23 43.34
CA GLY A 409 -28.09 5.38 43.92
C GLY A 409 -27.75 6.73 43.29
N SER A 410 -28.45 7.11 42.22
CA SER A 410 -28.64 8.51 41.74
C SER A 410 -29.50 9.33 42.72
N PRO A 411 -29.49 10.68 42.73
CA PRO A 411 -30.37 11.43 41.80
C PRO A 411 -29.90 12.83 41.33
N LEU A 412 -30.65 13.33 40.34
CA LEU A 412 -30.68 14.62 39.64
C LEU A 412 -30.70 15.91 40.48
N SER A 413 -30.10 16.99 39.94
CA SER A 413 -30.62 18.38 39.71
C SER A 413 -29.42 19.31 39.38
N ALA A 414 -29.30 19.98 38.22
CA ALA A 414 -30.05 21.09 37.60
C ALA A 414 -29.50 22.50 37.96
N PHE A 415 -28.98 23.22 36.92
CA PHE A 415 -28.66 24.67 36.80
C PHE A 415 -27.60 25.23 37.79
N GLU A 416 -26.66 26.13 37.49
CA GLU A 416 -26.50 27.19 36.48
C GLU A 416 -25.01 27.67 36.50
N SER A 417 -24.52 28.21 35.37
CA SER A 417 -23.40 29.16 35.19
C SER A 417 -22.23 29.24 36.19
N SER A 418 -20.99 29.07 35.71
CA SER A 418 -19.95 30.12 35.72
C SER A 418 -18.59 29.62 35.24
N GLU A 419 -17.87 30.55 34.63
CA GLU A 419 -16.51 30.47 34.13
C GLU A 419 -15.50 30.10 35.23
N ASN A 420 -14.34 29.61 34.77
CA ASN A 420 -13.12 29.21 35.50
C ASN A 420 -13.01 27.72 35.85
N LEU A 421 -12.22 27.00 35.04
CA LEU A 421 -11.61 25.72 35.41
C LEU A 421 -10.11 25.76 35.08
N ASP A 422 -9.37 26.23 36.07
CA ASP A 422 -8.19 25.61 36.67
C ASP A 422 -7.46 24.53 35.85
N CYS A 423 -6.35 24.93 35.20
CA CYS A 423 -5.37 24.04 34.57
C CYS A 423 -4.37 23.52 35.61
N ALA A 424 -4.82 22.68 36.55
CA ALA A 424 -3.92 22.08 37.53
C ALA A 424 -4.41 20.73 38.07
N SER A 425 -4.75 19.76 37.21
CA SER A 425 -4.73 18.34 37.58
C SER A 425 -5.00 17.41 36.39
N ILE A 426 -3.98 17.17 35.56
CA ILE A 426 -3.92 15.94 34.76
C ILE A 426 -2.68 15.16 35.18
N ASN A 427 -2.95 13.97 35.71
CA ASN A 427 -1.99 12.98 36.15
C ASN A 427 -0.95 12.69 35.06
N ARG A 428 0.32 12.67 35.46
CA ARG A 428 1.48 12.29 34.65
C ARG A 428 1.43 10.79 34.32
N GLY A 429 0.62 10.42 33.34
CA GLY A 429 0.68 9.12 32.65
C GLY A 429 1.59 9.21 31.43
N SER A 430 2.38 8.16 31.18
CA SER A 430 3.39 8.05 30.12
C SER A 430 2.93 8.55 28.73
N PRO A 431 3.61 9.53 28.09
CA PRO A 431 3.22 10.08 26.77
C PRO A 431 3.40 9.14 25.58
N LEU A 432 4.07 7.99 25.76
CA LEU A 432 4.41 7.07 24.68
C LEU A 432 3.21 6.26 24.15
N LEU A 433 2.10 6.19 24.88
CA LEU A 433 0.94 5.37 24.49
C LEU A 433 -0.10 6.11 23.63
N LEU A 434 -0.15 7.45 23.69
CA LEU A 434 -1.21 8.24 23.04
C LEU A 434 -0.94 8.59 21.57
N SER A 435 0.32 8.52 21.11
CA SER A 435 0.65 8.74 19.69
C SER A 435 0.62 7.45 18.85
N MET A 436 0.66 6.28 19.49
CA MET A 436 0.78 4.97 18.83
C MET A 436 -0.52 4.15 18.80
N LEU A 437 -1.53 4.48 19.60
CA LEU A 437 -2.83 3.78 19.61
C LEU A 437 -3.94 4.69 19.06
N CYS A 438 -4.11 4.71 17.73
CA CYS A 438 -5.32 5.24 17.11
C CYS A 438 -5.81 4.24 16.05
N THR A 439 -6.94 3.59 16.33
CA THR A 439 -7.56 2.55 15.50
C THR A 439 -8.68 3.07 14.59
N HIS A 440 -8.92 4.39 14.52
CA HIS A 440 -10.01 4.94 13.72
C HIS A 440 -9.59 5.26 12.26
N PRO A 441 -10.27 4.68 11.24
CA PRO A 441 -9.93 4.87 9.82
C PRO A 441 -10.08 6.31 9.29
N THR A 442 -10.99 7.10 9.84
CA THR A 442 -11.25 8.49 9.42
C THR A 442 -10.10 9.44 9.77
N GLU A 443 -9.40 9.20 10.88
CA GLU A 443 -8.20 9.97 11.23
C GLU A 443 -6.99 9.59 10.36
N LEU A 444 -6.96 8.40 9.75
CA LEU A 444 -5.90 8.00 8.81
C LEU A 444 -5.94 8.82 7.52
N GLU A 445 -7.13 9.24 7.07
CA GLU A 445 -7.26 10.09 5.88
C GLU A 445 -6.78 11.54 6.13
N GLU A 446 -6.91 12.09 7.33
CA GLU A 446 -6.34 13.40 7.70
C GLU A 446 -4.81 13.38 7.81
N ARG A 447 -4.19 12.19 7.85
CA ARG A 447 -2.74 11.98 8.04
C ARG A 447 -1.97 11.79 6.72
N SER A 448 -2.61 12.04 5.60
CA SER A 448 -2.06 11.82 4.26
C SER A 448 -1.14 12.99 3.86
N ILE A 449 0.09 12.69 3.45
CA ILE A 449 1.03 13.66 2.87
C ILE A 449 0.40 14.39 1.68
N GLU A 450 -0.48 13.71 0.95
CA GLU A 450 -1.23 14.25 -0.17
C GLU A 450 -2.08 15.45 0.26
N LYS A 451 -2.68 15.45 1.45
CA LYS A 451 -3.40 16.63 1.98
C LYS A 451 -2.46 17.79 2.29
N LEU A 452 -1.30 17.51 2.88
CA LEU A 452 -0.32 18.54 3.24
C LEU A 452 0.31 19.18 2.00
N ILE A 453 0.54 18.39 0.95
CA ILE A 453 1.19 18.84 -0.30
C ILE A 453 0.19 19.32 -1.37
N ALA A 454 -1.10 18.98 -1.25
CA ALA A 454 -2.18 19.41 -2.15
C ALA A 454 -2.18 20.91 -2.51
N PRO A 455 -1.83 21.84 -1.59
CA PRO A 455 -1.75 23.26 -1.94
C PRO A 455 -0.67 23.56 -2.99
N PHE A 456 0.38 22.73 -3.08
CA PHE A 456 1.49 22.90 -4.02
C PHE A 456 1.30 22.09 -5.30
N PHE A 457 0.81 20.86 -5.18
CA PHE A 457 0.69 19.91 -6.29
C PHE A 457 -0.66 19.19 -6.24
N ASN A 458 -1.33 19.08 -7.39
CA ASN A 458 -2.46 18.17 -7.52
C ASN A 458 -1.97 16.69 -7.46
N PRO A 459 -2.86 15.70 -7.30
CA PRO A 459 -2.52 14.27 -7.31
C PRO A 459 -1.53 13.80 -8.38
N ILE A 460 -1.73 14.22 -9.62
CA ILE A 460 -0.91 13.81 -10.77
C ILE A 460 0.45 14.50 -10.71
N GLU A 461 0.46 15.79 -10.41
CA GLU A 461 1.68 16.58 -10.20
C GLU A 461 2.52 16.03 -9.05
N TYR A 462 1.89 15.59 -7.96
CA TYR A 462 2.59 15.02 -6.82
C TYR A 462 3.23 13.67 -7.15
N ALA A 463 2.52 12.79 -7.87
CA ALA A 463 3.11 11.55 -8.36
C ALA A 463 4.31 11.83 -9.30
N ALA A 464 4.17 12.79 -10.20
CA ALA A 464 5.27 13.22 -11.08
C ALA A 464 6.43 13.87 -10.29
N PHE A 465 6.14 14.63 -9.23
CA PHE A 465 7.13 15.23 -8.34
C PHE A 465 7.98 14.15 -7.68
N ARG A 466 7.35 13.10 -7.14
CA ARG A 466 8.08 11.99 -6.53
C ARG A 466 8.96 11.28 -7.56
N CYS A 467 8.50 11.11 -8.81
CA CYS A 467 9.31 10.51 -9.86
C CYS A 467 10.58 11.33 -10.15
N ILE A 468 10.46 12.66 -10.25
CA ILE A 468 11.63 13.51 -10.44
C ILE A 468 12.51 13.56 -9.19
N GLN A 469 11.95 13.51 -7.98
CA GLN A 469 12.74 13.35 -6.75
C GLN A 469 13.58 12.08 -6.77
N ALA A 470 13.03 10.95 -7.23
CA ALA A 470 13.75 9.69 -7.35
C ALA A 470 14.89 9.77 -8.38
N GLN A 471 14.68 10.49 -9.49
CA GLN A 471 15.69 10.69 -10.53
C GLN A 471 16.81 11.65 -10.10
N THR A 472 16.51 12.68 -9.32
CA THR A 472 17.47 13.74 -8.96
C THR A 472 17.96 13.66 -7.52
N SER A 473 17.55 12.64 -6.77
CA SER A 473 17.70 12.54 -5.30
C SER A 473 17.30 13.81 -4.56
N ALA A 474 16.30 14.52 -5.05
CA ALA A 474 15.83 15.75 -4.40
C ALA A 474 15.01 15.41 -3.16
N ILE A 475 15.21 16.17 -2.09
CA ILE A 475 14.53 15.97 -0.81
C ILE A 475 13.70 17.21 -0.44
N LEU A 476 12.59 17.00 0.25
CA LEU A 476 11.90 18.06 0.98
C LEU A 476 12.52 18.20 2.37
N THR A 477 12.55 19.42 2.92
CA THR A 477 13.05 19.67 4.28
C THR A 477 12.32 20.82 4.97
N GLY A 478 12.82 21.22 6.15
CA GLY A 478 12.39 22.41 6.86
C GLY A 478 11.02 22.27 7.49
N GLY A 479 10.30 23.40 7.54
CA GLY A 479 9.00 23.48 8.22
C GLY A 479 7.93 22.56 7.63
N PHE A 480 8.02 22.21 6.34
CA PHE A 480 7.04 21.32 5.70
C PHE A 480 7.11 19.91 6.28
N VAL A 481 8.32 19.35 6.36
CA VAL A 481 8.54 18.00 6.90
C VAL A 481 8.27 17.97 8.40
N LEU A 482 8.63 19.05 9.12
CA LEU A 482 8.26 19.19 10.53
C LEU A 482 6.73 19.17 10.72
N ALA A 483 5.99 19.92 9.89
CA ALA A 483 4.52 19.93 9.92
C ALA A 483 3.92 18.56 9.60
N PHE A 484 4.53 17.79 8.70
CA PHE A 484 4.13 16.40 8.44
C PHE A 484 4.24 15.52 9.70
N PHE A 485 5.40 15.49 10.37
CA PHE A 485 5.58 14.69 11.58
C PHE A 485 4.72 15.20 12.76
N ALA A 486 4.58 16.52 12.90
CA ALA A 486 3.76 17.14 13.94
C ALA A 486 2.25 17.11 13.65
N ARG A 487 1.84 16.67 12.44
CA ARG A 487 0.45 16.66 11.96
C ARG A 487 -0.21 18.04 12.00
N MET A 488 0.49 19.04 11.46
CA MET A 488 0.08 20.43 11.51
C MET A 488 -0.19 21.00 10.11
N PRO A 489 -1.09 21.99 9.98
CA PRO A 489 -1.25 22.70 8.72
C PRO A 489 0.04 23.44 8.35
N TYR A 490 0.30 23.53 7.05
CA TYR A 490 1.48 24.21 6.51
C TYR A 490 1.11 25.30 5.51
N SER A 491 1.69 26.49 5.68
CA SER A 491 1.37 27.70 4.89
C SER A 491 2.60 28.45 4.36
N LYS A 492 3.81 27.95 4.63
CA LYS A 492 5.07 28.58 4.22
C LYS A 492 5.52 28.05 2.84
N PRO A 493 6.55 28.62 2.19
CA PRO A 493 7.06 28.10 0.93
C PRO A 493 7.63 26.69 1.06
N LEU A 494 7.31 25.80 0.12
CA LEU A 494 7.86 24.43 0.09
C LEU A 494 9.36 24.48 -0.22
N GLU A 495 10.19 23.88 0.62
CA GLU A 495 11.65 23.85 0.45
C GLU A 495 12.10 22.52 -0.14
N VAL A 496 12.66 22.57 -1.35
CA VAL A 496 13.18 21.43 -2.10
C VAL A 496 14.69 21.57 -2.21
N LEU A 497 15.45 20.58 -1.75
CA LEU A 497 16.91 20.54 -1.89
C LEU A 497 17.27 19.60 -3.04
N VAL A 498 18.18 20.04 -3.90
CA VAL A 498 18.69 19.27 -5.05
C VAL A 498 20.17 19.55 -5.25
N GLN A 499 20.94 18.62 -5.82
CA GLN A 499 22.32 18.91 -6.22
C GLN A 499 22.34 19.84 -7.44
N ASP A 500 23.34 20.73 -7.51
CA ASP A 500 23.43 21.78 -8.54
C ASP A 500 23.37 21.21 -9.96
N GLN A 501 23.95 20.02 -10.19
CA GLN A 501 23.91 19.33 -11.48
C GLN A 501 22.51 18.93 -11.96
N TYR A 502 21.54 18.76 -11.04
CA TYR A 502 20.15 18.45 -11.35
C TYR A 502 19.20 19.65 -11.17
N ALA A 503 19.74 20.82 -10.85
CA ALA A 503 18.95 22.03 -10.61
C ALA A 503 18.11 22.42 -11.82
N SER A 504 18.69 22.36 -13.03
CA SER A 504 18.00 22.70 -14.27
C SER A 504 16.84 21.73 -14.56
N THR A 505 17.04 20.43 -14.34
CA THR A 505 16.02 19.39 -14.51
C THR A 505 14.84 19.63 -13.57
N MET A 506 15.11 19.86 -12.27
CA MET A 506 14.07 20.14 -11.29
C MET A 506 13.36 21.47 -11.55
N ALA A 507 14.09 22.54 -11.87
CA ALA A 507 13.52 23.85 -12.20
C ALA A 507 12.60 23.77 -13.44
N SER A 508 13.04 23.09 -14.49
CA SER A 508 12.26 22.90 -15.72
C SER A 508 10.95 22.16 -15.45
N TRP A 509 11.00 21.13 -14.59
CA TRP A 509 9.80 20.39 -14.18
C TRP A 509 8.84 21.28 -13.37
N ILE A 510 9.34 22.08 -12.42
CA ILE A 510 8.53 23.01 -11.63
C ILE A 510 7.82 24.02 -12.56
N ILE A 511 8.56 24.60 -13.52
CA ILE A 511 8.00 25.53 -14.53
C ILE A 511 6.92 24.84 -15.36
N ALA A 512 7.12 23.58 -15.76
CA ALA A 512 6.12 22.80 -16.49
C ALA A 512 4.83 22.60 -15.69
N GLN A 513 4.86 22.67 -14.35
CA GLN A 513 3.67 22.65 -13.49
C GLN A 513 3.01 24.04 -13.33
N SER A 514 3.25 24.96 -14.28
CA SER A 514 2.70 26.33 -14.30
C SER A 514 3.17 27.23 -13.15
N TYR A 515 4.33 26.94 -12.56
CA TYR A 515 4.97 27.89 -11.65
C TYR A 515 5.78 28.92 -12.44
N GLN A 516 5.69 30.18 -12.04
CA GLN A 516 6.51 31.26 -12.57
C GLN A 516 7.79 31.39 -11.75
N GLU A 517 8.93 31.44 -12.42
CA GLU A 517 10.21 31.75 -11.77
C GLU A 517 10.24 33.24 -11.38
N LEU A 518 10.50 33.52 -10.11
CA LEU A 518 10.57 34.87 -9.56
C LEU A 518 11.99 35.47 -9.63
N GLY A 519 12.95 34.70 -10.13
CA GLY A 519 14.37 35.01 -10.18
C GLY A 519 15.17 34.40 -9.02
N LEU A 520 16.45 34.76 -8.95
CA LEU A 520 17.35 34.39 -7.85
C LEU A 520 16.81 34.97 -6.54
N GLY A 521 16.56 34.09 -5.57
CA GLY A 521 16.16 34.51 -4.24
C GLY A 521 17.24 35.36 -3.59
N ASP A 522 16.85 36.44 -2.90
CA ASP A 522 17.80 37.24 -2.14
C ASP A 522 18.41 36.39 -1.02
N PHE A 523 19.73 36.18 -1.07
CA PHE A 523 20.50 35.51 -0.01
C PHE A 523 20.37 36.23 1.34
N SER A 524 19.95 37.49 1.37
CA SER A 524 19.64 38.22 2.60
C SER A 524 18.39 37.68 3.31
N THR A 525 17.45 37.10 2.57
CA THR A 525 16.28 36.37 3.10
C THR A 525 16.59 34.89 3.35
N ASN A 526 17.88 34.58 3.56
CA ASN A 526 18.40 33.24 3.77
C ASN A 526 17.48 32.51 4.75
N PRO A 527 17.06 31.27 4.44
CA PRO A 527 16.51 30.39 5.44
C PRO A 527 17.41 30.45 6.67
N ALA A 528 16.82 30.62 7.86
CA ALA A 528 17.55 30.88 9.11
C ALA A 528 18.67 29.85 9.41
N PHE A 529 18.70 28.73 8.70
CA PHE A 529 19.68 27.65 8.81
C PHE A 529 20.98 27.82 7.99
N LEU A 530 21.09 28.71 6.99
CA LEU A 530 22.21 28.67 6.01
C LEU A 530 23.41 29.61 6.28
N SER A 531 23.36 30.49 7.29
CA SER A 531 24.19 31.72 7.25
C SER A 531 25.54 31.73 7.97
N ARG A 532 25.96 30.71 8.75
CA ARG A 532 27.18 30.86 9.59
C ARG A 532 28.33 29.85 9.37
N LYS A 533 28.09 28.57 9.08
CA LYS A 533 29.21 27.58 8.97
C LYS A 533 30.03 27.68 7.67
N SER A 534 29.47 28.24 6.59
CA SER A 534 30.20 28.46 5.31
C SER A 534 31.49 29.28 5.47
N ARG A 535 31.57 30.18 6.48
CA ARG A 535 32.79 30.97 6.73
C ARG A 535 33.94 30.17 7.33
N ALA A 536 33.66 29.09 8.06
CA ALA A 536 34.69 28.29 8.72
C ALA A 536 35.40 27.35 7.74
N THR A 537 34.67 26.79 6.77
CA THR A 537 35.22 25.88 5.75
C THR A 537 35.62 26.60 4.45
N GLY A 538 35.19 27.86 4.27
CA GLY A 538 35.43 28.64 3.05
C GLY A 538 34.67 28.15 1.82
N LYS A 539 33.87 27.07 1.95
CA LYS A 539 33.06 26.51 0.86
C LYS A 539 31.58 26.78 1.12
N SER A 540 30.88 27.28 0.10
CA SER A 540 29.42 27.40 0.15
C SER A 540 28.79 26.04 -0.15
N VAL A 541 28.01 25.54 0.81
CA VAL A 541 27.26 24.28 0.65
C VAL A 541 26.03 24.48 -0.25
N VAL A 542 25.46 25.68 -0.22
CA VAL A 542 24.36 26.08 -1.12
C VAL A 542 24.94 26.94 -2.25
N SER A 543 24.71 26.53 -3.50
CA SER A 543 25.14 27.30 -4.67
C SER A 543 24.16 28.42 -4.99
N ARG A 544 22.86 28.11 -5.11
CA ARG A 544 21.80 29.04 -5.51
C ARG A 544 20.47 28.70 -4.83
N ILE A 545 19.59 29.70 -4.72
CA ILE A 545 18.19 29.53 -4.32
C ILE A 545 17.31 30.10 -5.43
N LEU A 546 16.52 29.23 -6.06
CA LEU A 546 15.54 29.63 -7.09
C LEU A 546 14.15 29.66 -6.47
N CYS A 547 13.42 30.77 -6.67
CA CYS A 547 12.07 30.94 -6.14
C CYS A 547 11.04 30.80 -7.25
N PHE A 548 10.01 30.00 -7.01
CA PHE A 548 8.91 29.75 -7.94
C PHE A 548 7.57 30.09 -7.27
N GLN A 549 6.61 30.60 -8.04
CA GLN A 549 5.28 30.94 -7.52
C GLN A 549 4.14 30.50 -8.45
N ARG A 550 3.08 29.93 -7.86
CA ARG A 550 1.80 29.61 -8.52
C ARG A 550 0.65 30.05 -7.62
N GLY A 551 -0.06 31.11 -8.02
CA GLY A 551 -1.06 31.76 -7.16
C GLY A 551 -0.43 32.25 -5.85
N LYS A 552 -0.95 31.78 -4.71
CA LYS A 552 -0.42 32.09 -3.36
C LYS A 552 0.69 31.15 -2.88
N HIS A 553 0.96 30.08 -3.63
CA HIS A 553 1.89 29.02 -3.22
C HIS A 553 3.28 29.28 -3.80
N ARG A 554 4.31 29.05 -2.99
CA ARG A 554 5.71 29.29 -3.35
C ARG A 554 6.55 28.04 -3.14
N ILE A 555 7.47 27.79 -4.05
CA ILE A 555 8.49 26.73 -3.93
C ILE A 555 9.86 27.40 -3.93
N ARG A 556 10.73 27.00 -3.01
CA ARG A 556 12.14 27.36 -2.95
C ARG A 556 12.96 26.14 -3.32
N LEU A 557 13.63 26.20 -4.46
CA LEU A 557 14.58 25.19 -4.90
C LEU A 557 15.98 25.60 -4.44
N VAL A 558 16.49 24.93 -3.42
CA VAL A 558 17.82 25.13 -2.85
C VAL A 558 18.77 24.16 -3.54
N THR A 559 19.77 24.72 -4.22
CA THR A 559 20.75 23.94 -4.97
C THR A 559 22.01 23.77 -4.14
N CYS A 560 22.52 22.54 -4.08
CA CYS A 560 23.63 22.15 -3.23
C CYS A 560 24.85 21.86 -4.09
N THR A 561 26.03 22.35 -3.70
CA THR A 561 27.27 22.11 -4.44
C THR A 561 27.72 20.65 -4.38
N SER A 562 27.24 19.92 -3.38
CA SER A 562 27.74 18.63 -2.95
C SER A 562 26.59 17.64 -2.63
N SER A 563 26.44 17.19 -1.37
CA SER A 563 25.31 16.38 -0.91
C SER A 563 24.09 17.24 -0.54
N VAL A 564 22.89 16.76 -0.84
CA VAL A 564 21.63 17.39 -0.38
C VAL A 564 21.44 17.30 1.13
N LEU A 565 22.14 16.39 1.81
CA LEU A 565 22.07 16.26 3.27
C LEU A 565 22.97 17.27 4.00
N GLU A 566 23.99 17.81 3.33
CA GLU A 566 24.94 18.73 3.94
C GLU A 566 24.26 19.99 4.52
N PRO A 567 23.36 20.71 3.79
CA PRO A 567 22.61 21.82 4.38
C PRO A 567 21.76 21.43 5.59
N VAL A 568 21.23 20.20 5.61
CA VAL A 568 20.37 19.68 6.69
C VAL A 568 21.21 19.44 7.95
N LEU A 569 22.38 18.81 7.82
CA LEU A 569 23.30 18.57 8.94
C LEU A 569 23.95 19.86 9.46
N LEU A 570 23.90 20.94 8.69
CA LEU A 570 24.32 22.29 9.10
C LEU A 570 23.21 23.10 9.77
N CYS A 571 21.97 22.59 9.82
CA CYS A 571 20.91 23.26 10.56
C CYS A 571 21.35 23.52 12.01
N GLN A 572 21.10 24.74 12.49
CA GLN A 572 21.42 25.15 13.86
C GLN A 572 20.68 24.34 14.91
N SER A 573 19.58 23.68 14.55
CA SER A 573 18.69 22.96 15.44
C SER A 573 18.56 21.52 14.95
N VAL A 574 18.99 20.55 15.77
CA VAL A 574 18.79 19.12 15.48
C VAL A 574 17.31 18.75 15.36
N GLY A 575 16.43 19.53 15.99
CA GLY A 575 14.98 19.40 15.90
C GLY A 575 14.40 19.70 14.51
N LEU A 576 15.15 20.44 13.69
CA LEU A 576 14.78 20.78 12.31
C LEU A 576 15.41 19.83 11.27
N MET A 577 16.21 18.85 11.70
CA MET A 577 16.85 17.87 10.82
C MET A 577 15.85 16.78 10.42
N ASN A 578 14.82 17.20 9.70
CA ASN A 578 13.78 16.36 9.14
C ASN A 578 13.82 16.48 7.62
N ILE A 579 13.81 15.34 6.95
CA ILE A 579 13.87 15.27 5.50
C ILE A 579 12.81 14.31 4.98
N MET A 580 12.50 14.45 3.70
CA MET A 580 11.55 13.56 3.04
C MET A 580 12.00 13.33 1.62
N SER A 581 12.31 12.08 1.30
CA SER A 581 12.69 11.61 -0.02
C SER A 581 11.44 11.36 -0.87
N HIS A 582 11.65 10.68 -2.00
CA HIS A 582 10.54 10.23 -2.83
C HIS A 582 9.74 9.10 -2.19
N ASP A 583 10.26 8.36 -1.20
CA ASP A 583 9.59 7.16 -0.65
C ASP A 583 9.41 7.19 0.87
N PHE A 584 10.21 7.97 1.60
CA PHE A 584 10.19 7.99 3.05
C PHE A 584 10.30 9.41 3.61
N ALA A 585 9.65 9.63 4.75
CA ALA A 585 9.93 10.74 5.63
C ALA A 585 10.86 10.28 6.76
N TYR A 586 11.90 11.06 7.03
CA TYR A 586 12.91 10.80 8.04
C TYR A 586 12.95 11.94 9.06
N CYS A 587 12.86 11.60 10.35
CA CYS A 587 13.24 12.49 11.44
C CYS A 587 14.50 11.93 12.08
N LEU A 588 15.63 12.65 11.93
CA LEU A 588 16.94 12.17 12.33
C LEU A 588 17.16 12.22 13.85
N TYR A 589 16.38 13.04 14.56
CA TYR A 589 16.44 13.17 16.03
C TYR A 589 15.03 13.23 16.62
N PRO A 590 14.24 12.15 16.53
CA PRO A 590 12.81 12.18 16.84
C PRO A 590 12.53 12.38 18.32
N ARG A 591 13.37 11.81 19.19
CA ARG A 591 13.25 11.99 20.62
C ARG A 591 13.41 13.46 21.02
N SER A 592 14.45 14.11 20.53
CA SER A 592 14.70 15.54 20.73
C SER A 592 13.53 16.37 20.16
N SER A 593 13.17 16.11 18.89
CA SER A 593 12.19 16.90 18.14
C SER A 593 10.76 16.81 18.68
N PHE A 594 10.31 15.60 19.06
CA PHE A 594 8.89 15.32 19.31
C PHE A 594 8.60 14.68 20.67
N ALA A 595 9.53 13.92 21.25
CA ALA A 595 9.26 13.27 22.53
C ALA A 595 9.57 14.19 23.71
N GLU A 596 10.64 14.97 23.60
CA GLU A 596 11.14 15.83 24.68
C GLU A 596 10.93 17.31 24.40
N TYR A 597 10.57 17.68 23.16
CA TYR A 597 10.41 19.08 22.74
C TYR A 597 11.64 19.92 23.14
N ARG A 598 12.82 19.34 22.98
CA ARG A 598 14.12 19.95 23.30
C ARG A 598 14.97 19.89 22.07
N CYS A 599 15.73 20.94 21.80
CA CYS A 599 16.64 20.95 20.67
C CYS A 599 18.05 21.32 21.11
N LEU A 600 19.03 20.54 20.68
CA LEU A 600 20.42 20.96 20.75
C LEU A 600 20.74 21.96 19.64
N LEU A 601 21.50 22.98 20.01
CA LEU A 601 22.08 23.89 19.04
C LEU A 601 23.34 23.27 18.45
N ASN A 602 23.47 23.36 17.12
CA ASN A 602 24.62 22.91 16.35
C ASN A 602 25.57 24.09 16.11
N GLY A 603 26.64 24.19 16.92
CA GLY A 603 27.72 25.18 16.74
C GLY A 603 27.94 26.16 17.90
N TYR A 604 29.03 26.93 17.78
CA TYR A 604 29.64 27.76 18.83
C TYR A 604 28.84 29.03 19.21
N ASN A 605 28.31 29.04 20.44
CA ASN A 605 28.26 30.07 21.50
C ASN A 605 27.96 31.58 21.29
N ASP A 606 27.66 32.13 20.10
CA ASP A 606 27.47 33.61 19.97
C ASP A 606 26.11 34.05 19.40
N ILE A 607 24.99 33.56 19.96
CA ILE A 607 23.65 33.91 19.46
C ILE A 607 22.70 34.34 20.58
N HIS A 608 22.68 35.65 20.85
CA HIS A 608 21.56 36.38 21.48
C HIS A 608 20.49 36.83 20.45
N ASP A 609 20.45 36.22 19.26
CA ASP A 609 19.69 36.73 18.13
C ASP A 609 18.20 36.34 18.24
N GLN A 610 17.38 37.30 18.69
CA GLN A 610 15.93 37.21 18.87
C GLN A 610 15.15 36.86 17.58
N ASN A 611 15.81 36.76 16.42
CA ASN A 611 15.15 36.42 15.16
C ASN A 611 14.93 34.91 14.95
N ILE A 612 15.56 34.02 15.73
CA ILE A 612 15.25 32.58 15.71
C ILE A 612 13.82 32.32 16.20
N TYR A 613 13.31 33.18 17.09
CA TYR A 613 11.92 33.19 17.55
C TYR A 613 10.90 33.55 16.45
N LYS A 614 11.29 33.99 15.26
CA LYS A 614 10.33 34.33 14.18
C LYS A 614 9.96 33.16 13.25
N CYS A 615 10.52 31.98 13.46
CA CYS A 615 9.94 30.73 12.93
C CYS A 615 8.79 30.21 13.83
N SER A 616 8.40 31.01 14.84
CA SER A 616 7.31 30.83 15.79
C SER A 616 5.96 30.55 15.12
N TRP A 617 5.47 29.35 15.44
CA TRP A 617 4.29 29.25 16.30
C TRP A 617 4.38 27.99 17.17
N LEU A 618 5.00 26.91 16.67
CA LEU A 618 5.32 25.73 17.49
C LEU A 618 6.59 25.91 18.35
N LEU A 619 7.54 26.73 17.89
CA LEU A 619 8.81 26.94 18.57
C LEU A 619 8.72 27.87 19.79
N ASP A 620 7.65 28.66 19.96
CA ASP A 620 7.54 29.54 21.14
C ASP A 620 7.42 28.74 22.44
N ASP A 621 6.76 27.57 22.45
CA ASP A 621 6.73 26.72 23.66
C ASP A 621 7.97 25.80 23.79
N ILE A 622 8.59 25.42 22.67
CA ILE A 622 9.74 24.49 22.61
C ILE A 622 11.05 25.22 22.95
N THR A 623 11.24 26.46 22.47
CA THR A 623 12.48 27.22 22.69
C THR A 623 12.47 28.05 23.97
N ASN A 624 11.31 28.50 24.45
CA ASN A 624 11.21 29.14 25.77
C ASN A 624 11.45 28.16 26.93
N ASN A 625 11.36 26.85 26.68
CA ASN A 625 11.73 25.78 27.61
C ASN A 625 13.12 25.18 27.35
N ALA A 626 14.07 25.94 26.80
CA ALA A 626 15.49 25.61 26.91
C ALA A 626 15.94 25.73 28.38
N VAL A 627 15.52 24.78 29.21
CA VAL A 627 15.73 24.76 30.66
C VAL A 627 17.13 24.25 31.00
N GLN A 628 17.85 25.05 31.78
CA GLN A 628 19.16 24.81 32.44
C GLN A 628 19.14 23.72 33.54
N HIS A 629 18.49 22.55 33.35
CA HIS A 629 18.46 21.53 34.42
C HIS A 629 18.83 20.09 34.01
N ASP A 630 19.78 19.58 34.81
CA ASP A 630 20.29 18.22 35.08
C ASP A 630 20.46 17.27 33.88
N ILE A 631 21.71 17.25 33.37
CA ILE A 631 22.18 16.55 32.17
C ILE A 631 22.80 15.17 32.54
N SER A 632 22.52 14.64 33.72
CA SER A 632 23.14 13.39 34.22
C SER A 632 22.76 12.10 33.47
N GLY A 633 21.94 12.15 32.41
CA GLY A 633 21.68 10.99 31.55
C GLY A 633 21.67 11.36 30.08
N GLY A 634 22.75 11.06 29.35
CA GLY A 634 22.96 11.29 27.90
C GLY A 634 21.97 10.61 26.95
N LYS A 635 20.67 10.81 27.16
CA LYS A 635 19.56 10.17 26.44
C LYS A 635 18.81 11.12 25.51
N ILE A 636 19.03 12.43 25.60
CA ILE A 636 18.28 13.46 24.85
C ILE A 636 18.70 13.46 23.37
N CYS A 637 20.00 13.44 23.11
CA CYS A 637 20.57 13.37 21.78
C CYS A 637 21.45 12.14 21.67
N SER A 638 21.24 11.41 20.59
CA SER A 638 22.01 10.25 20.19
C SER A 638 23.42 10.67 19.78
N VAL A 639 24.34 10.66 20.75
CA VAL A 639 25.78 10.80 20.53
C VAL A 639 26.33 9.54 19.85
N GLY A 640 27.38 9.74 19.07
CA GLY A 640 28.09 8.71 18.31
C GLY A 640 27.79 8.77 16.82
N LEU A 641 28.11 7.65 16.17
CA LEU A 641 27.88 7.41 14.76
C LEU A 641 26.38 7.36 14.44
N ARG A 642 25.97 8.06 13.39
CA ARG A 642 24.59 8.17 12.89
C ARG A 642 24.56 7.96 11.38
N TYR A 643 23.44 7.47 10.87
CA TYR A 643 23.13 7.45 9.44
C TYR A 643 21.65 7.59 9.20
N VAL A 644 21.26 7.99 7.99
CA VAL A 644 19.84 8.13 7.65
C VAL A 644 19.19 6.75 7.66
N GLY A 645 18.23 6.56 8.56
CA GLY A 645 17.50 5.30 8.70
C GLY A 645 18.05 4.36 9.77
N ASP A 646 18.99 4.81 10.61
CA ASP A 646 19.44 4.06 11.78
C ASP A 646 18.32 3.78 12.80
N ASP A 647 18.60 2.95 13.80
CA ASP A 647 17.67 2.57 14.87
C ASP A 647 17.18 3.76 15.72
N ARG A 648 17.81 4.92 15.56
CA ARG A 648 17.50 6.17 16.24
C ARG A 648 16.78 7.18 15.33
N THR A 649 16.54 6.83 14.07
CA THR A 649 15.81 7.64 13.08
C THR A 649 14.36 7.18 13.00
N TRP A 650 13.40 8.09 13.08
CA TRP A 650 12.04 7.74 12.68
C TRP A 650 11.96 7.73 11.16
N LYS A 651 11.59 6.58 10.61
CA LYS A 651 11.38 6.37 9.18
C LYS A 651 9.91 6.01 8.93
N ILE A 652 9.19 6.88 8.23
CA ILE A 652 7.79 6.67 7.86
C ILE A 652 7.72 6.48 6.35
N SER A 653 7.16 5.35 5.90
CA SER A 653 6.88 5.14 4.47
C SER A 653 5.84 6.15 4.02
N LEU A 654 6.14 6.88 2.96
CA LEU A 654 5.13 7.63 2.24
C LEU A 654 4.20 6.61 1.55
N CYS A 655 2.89 6.84 1.60
CA CYS A 655 1.94 5.92 0.98
C CYS A 655 2.25 5.80 -0.52
N GLN A 656 2.13 4.57 -1.04
CA GLN A 656 2.48 4.19 -2.42
C GLN A 656 3.99 4.25 -2.71
N PRO A 657 4.75 3.14 -2.59
CA PRO A 657 6.09 3.13 -3.18
C PRO A 657 5.94 3.43 -4.67
N LEU A 658 6.73 4.38 -5.18
CA LEU A 658 6.70 4.63 -6.61
C LEU A 658 7.13 3.36 -7.36
N PRO A 659 6.58 3.10 -8.56
CA PRO A 659 7.11 2.07 -9.45
C PRO A 659 8.42 2.57 -10.10
N THR A 660 9.34 3.09 -9.30
CA THR A 660 10.66 3.52 -9.74
C THR A 660 11.67 2.41 -9.45
N GLU A 661 12.56 2.17 -10.40
CA GLU A 661 13.73 1.31 -10.19
C GLU A 661 14.81 1.99 -9.34
N TYR A 662 14.65 3.28 -9.05
CA TYR A 662 15.55 4.07 -8.23
C TYR A 662 15.39 3.70 -6.76
N ALA A 663 16.47 3.21 -6.15
CA ALA A 663 16.53 3.01 -4.71
C ALA A 663 16.51 4.38 -3.99
N ASP A 664 16.00 4.43 -2.76
CA ASP A 664 16.19 5.62 -1.93
C ASP A 664 17.64 5.68 -1.44
N LEU A 665 18.43 6.51 -2.13
CA LEU A 665 19.87 6.65 -1.91
C LEU A 665 20.20 7.52 -0.70
N ILE A 666 19.21 8.19 -0.09
CA ILE A 666 19.47 9.08 1.06
C ILE A 666 20.04 8.31 2.27
N GLU A 667 19.72 7.01 2.38
CA GLU A 667 20.18 6.11 3.46
C GLU A 667 21.69 5.81 3.42
N GLY A 668 22.36 6.12 2.30
CA GLY A 668 23.82 6.04 2.19
C GLY A 668 24.56 7.20 2.87
N ASN A 669 23.88 8.11 3.57
CA ASN A 669 24.52 9.24 4.22
C ASN A 669 24.74 8.99 5.72
N SER A 670 25.96 9.21 6.19
CA SER A 670 26.37 9.06 7.59
C SER A 670 27.08 10.31 8.15
N TRP A 671 27.05 10.45 9.47
CA TRP A 671 27.73 11.51 10.22
C TRP A 671 27.99 11.06 11.66
N SER A 672 28.89 11.73 12.37
CA SER A 672 29.09 11.56 13.81
C SER A 672 28.52 12.75 14.56
N THR A 673 27.81 12.49 15.66
CA THR A 673 27.29 13.51 16.56
C THR A 673 28.04 13.41 17.89
N SER A 674 28.74 14.46 18.29
CA SER A 674 29.26 14.61 19.66
C SER A 674 28.52 15.72 20.38
N ALA A 675 28.48 15.67 21.71
CA ALA A 675 27.91 16.73 22.52
C ALA A 675 29.01 17.28 23.43
N ILE A 676 29.23 18.59 23.38
CA ILE A 676 30.22 19.28 24.21
C ILE A 676 29.46 20.17 25.17
N TYR A 677 29.67 19.96 26.46
CA TYR A 677 29.16 20.83 27.50
C TYR A 677 30.10 22.02 27.69
N SER A 678 29.59 23.23 27.52
CA SER A 678 30.36 24.47 27.69
C SER A 678 30.17 25.03 29.10
N ASN A 679 31.20 24.90 29.94
CA ASN A 679 31.20 25.46 31.31
C ASN A 679 30.97 26.98 31.35
N ALA A 680 31.31 27.69 30.28
CA ALA A 680 31.20 29.15 30.21
C ALA A 680 29.77 29.65 29.95
N GLY A 681 28.84 28.79 29.56
CA GLY A 681 27.48 29.19 29.17
C GLY A 681 26.38 28.24 29.62
N ASP A 682 26.70 27.23 30.44
CA ASP A 682 25.77 26.17 30.88
C ASP A 682 24.91 25.63 29.71
N SER A 683 25.57 25.43 28.57
CA SER A 683 24.94 25.07 27.32
C SER A 683 25.53 23.78 26.78
N LEU A 684 24.64 22.88 26.33
CA LEU A 684 25.02 21.66 25.63
C LEU A 684 24.97 21.92 24.12
N THR A 685 26.12 21.90 23.47
CA THR A 685 26.22 22.09 22.02
C THR A 685 26.45 20.76 21.33
N ALA A 686 25.63 20.44 20.33
CA ALA A 686 25.89 19.32 19.45
C ALA A 686 26.94 19.71 18.40
N THR A 687 27.96 18.89 18.24
CA THR A 687 28.92 19.00 17.14
C THR A 687 28.67 17.85 16.18
N ILE A 688 28.26 18.18 14.96
CA ILE A 688 28.09 17.22 13.87
C ILE A 688 29.35 17.24 13.01
N SER A 689 29.95 16.07 12.81
CA SER A 689 31.16 15.85 12.01
C SER A 689 30.85 14.87 10.87
N TYR A 690 31.23 15.24 9.66
CA TYR A 690 31.16 14.43 8.46
C TYR A 690 32.18 14.98 7.45
N ASP A 691 32.54 14.17 6.48
CA ASP A 691 33.14 14.59 5.22
C ASP A 691 32.11 14.36 4.09
N VAL A 692 32.37 14.88 2.91
CA VAL A 692 31.59 14.61 1.71
C VAL A 692 32.47 13.88 0.70
N THR A 693 32.00 12.75 0.20
CA THR A 693 32.65 12.04 -0.90
C THR A 693 31.92 12.34 -2.21
N HIS A 694 32.74 12.58 -3.23
CA HIS A 694 32.32 12.78 -4.61
C HIS A 694 33.19 11.90 -5.48
N ALA A 695 32.59 10.93 -6.15
CA ALA A 695 33.27 10.17 -7.19
C ALA A 695 32.59 10.43 -8.53
N PRO A 696 33.33 10.47 -9.65
CA PRO A 696 32.76 10.65 -11.00
C PRO A 696 31.68 9.63 -11.37
N TYR A 697 31.68 8.49 -10.67
CA TYR A 697 30.82 7.33 -10.94
C TYR A 697 29.60 7.23 -10.02
N LEU A 698 29.53 8.09 -9.00
CA LEU A 698 28.34 8.22 -8.17
C LEU A 698 27.41 9.25 -8.80
N SER A 699 26.12 8.94 -8.85
CA SER A 699 25.14 9.90 -9.38
C SER A 699 24.92 11.05 -8.41
N PHE A 700 25.34 10.92 -7.15
CA PHE A 700 25.15 11.88 -6.07
C PHE A 700 26.37 11.98 -5.15
N GLY A 701 26.60 13.16 -4.55
CA GLY A 701 27.47 13.28 -3.37
C GLY A 701 26.83 12.73 -2.09
N TYR A 702 27.65 12.12 -1.23
CA TYR A 702 27.24 11.51 0.04
C TYR A 702 28.03 12.06 1.22
N THR A 703 27.37 12.28 2.36
CA THR A 703 28.07 12.56 3.62
C THR A 703 28.58 11.26 4.24
N VAL A 704 29.83 11.23 4.67
CA VAL A 704 30.48 10.06 5.27
C VAL A 704 31.14 10.48 6.58
N CYS A 705 30.87 9.76 7.66
CA CYS A 705 31.38 10.07 9.00
C CYS A 705 32.87 9.74 9.21
N ASP A 706 33.43 8.83 8.41
CA ASP A 706 34.69 8.14 8.66
C ASP A 706 35.59 8.27 7.43
N ASN A 707 36.79 8.82 7.65
CA ASN A 707 37.75 9.06 6.58
C ASN A 707 38.31 7.77 5.99
N ASP A 708 38.43 6.71 6.78
CA ASP A 708 38.93 5.42 6.29
C ASP A 708 37.89 4.76 5.39
N VAL A 709 36.60 4.90 5.73
CA VAL A 709 35.48 4.49 4.87
C VAL A 709 35.47 5.30 3.58
N LYS A 710 35.61 6.62 3.69
CA LYS A 710 35.69 7.49 2.52
C LYS A 710 36.82 7.06 1.58
N HIS A 711 38.03 6.87 2.11
CA HIS A 711 39.17 6.43 1.31
C HIS A 711 38.94 5.06 0.69
N THR A 712 38.43 4.10 1.45
CA THR A 712 38.11 2.75 0.94
C THR A 712 37.08 2.81 -0.17
N LEU A 713 36.06 3.65 -0.03
CA LEU A 713 35.02 3.84 -1.05
C LEU A 713 35.58 4.49 -2.30
N GLU A 714 36.42 5.51 -2.16
CA GLU A 714 37.09 6.16 -3.28
C GLU A 714 37.98 5.17 -4.04
N GLU A 715 38.76 4.35 -3.33
CA GLU A 715 39.57 3.28 -3.93
C GLU A 715 38.73 2.22 -4.64
N LEU A 716 37.65 1.74 -4.02
CA LEU A 716 36.75 0.74 -4.63
C LEU A 716 36.07 1.26 -5.89
N LEU A 717 35.61 2.52 -5.86
CA LEU A 717 34.97 3.16 -7.01
C LEU A 717 35.96 3.41 -8.15
N GLU A 718 37.23 3.72 -7.84
CA GLU A 718 38.29 3.81 -8.85
C GLU A 718 38.61 2.44 -9.48
N LEU A 719 38.61 1.36 -8.70
CA LEU A 719 38.86 0.00 -9.18
C LEU A 719 37.72 -0.53 -10.07
N GLU A 720 36.45 -0.36 -9.66
CA GLU A 720 35.30 -0.81 -10.46
C GLU A 720 35.19 -0.05 -11.79
N ALA A 721 35.39 1.26 -11.76
CA ALA A 721 35.34 2.11 -12.94
C ALA A 721 36.36 1.74 -14.02
N CYS A 722 37.53 1.22 -13.63
CA CYS A 722 38.52 0.73 -14.58
C CYS A 722 38.09 -0.58 -15.27
N SER A 723 37.10 -1.30 -14.73
CA SER A 723 36.81 -2.68 -15.10
C SER A 723 35.55 -2.88 -15.93
N ARG A 724 34.51 -2.03 -15.76
CA ARG A 724 33.21 -2.21 -16.43
C ARG A 724 32.58 -0.86 -16.75
N GLY A 725 32.25 -0.63 -18.03
CA GLY A 725 31.49 0.55 -18.47
C GLY A 725 30.01 0.49 -18.05
N GLU A 726 29.72 0.17 -16.80
CA GLU A 726 28.38 0.00 -16.23
C GLU A 726 27.78 1.33 -15.75
N SER A 727 26.46 1.34 -15.46
CA SER A 727 25.69 2.57 -15.18
C SER A 727 25.95 3.11 -13.76
N SER A 728 25.99 4.44 -13.61
CA SER A 728 26.24 5.13 -12.32
C SER A 728 25.29 4.73 -11.20
N LEU A 729 24.06 4.32 -11.53
CA LEU A 729 23.06 3.85 -10.57
C LEU A 729 23.46 2.55 -9.87
N TYR A 730 24.17 1.65 -10.56
CA TYR A 730 24.66 0.41 -9.96
C TYR A 730 25.68 0.70 -8.87
N ASN A 731 26.59 1.64 -9.15
CA ASN A 731 27.62 2.07 -8.19
C ASN A 731 27.00 2.72 -6.95
N ASP A 732 25.95 3.52 -7.11
CA ASP A 732 25.22 4.09 -5.98
C ASP A 732 24.56 3.02 -5.08
N LEU A 733 24.06 1.92 -5.68
CA LEU A 733 23.46 0.81 -4.95
C LEU A 733 24.54 -0.05 -4.24
N CYS A 734 25.68 -0.29 -4.89
CA CYS A 734 26.85 -0.93 -4.29
C CYS A 734 27.35 -0.11 -3.10
N LEU A 735 27.48 1.21 -3.26
CA LEU A 735 27.84 2.13 -2.18
C LEU A 735 26.87 2.03 -1.00
N LYS A 736 25.57 2.08 -1.25
CA LYS A 736 24.54 1.90 -0.21
C LYS A 736 24.73 0.58 0.54
N THR A 737 25.02 -0.50 -0.18
CA THR A 737 25.21 -1.84 0.39
C THR A 737 26.49 -1.90 1.24
N LEU A 738 27.61 -1.39 0.73
CA LEU A 738 28.89 -1.35 1.42
C LEU A 738 28.81 -0.51 2.70
N LEU A 739 28.18 0.66 2.64
CA LEU A 739 27.94 1.48 3.81
C LEU A 739 27.03 0.76 4.82
N ALA A 740 25.95 0.12 4.38
CA ALA A 740 25.13 -0.67 5.29
C ALA A 740 25.93 -1.79 5.99
N MET A 741 26.79 -2.50 5.26
CA MET A 741 27.67 -3.54 5.81
C MET A 741 28.70 -2.97 6.80
N TYR A 742 29.29 -1.81 6.49
CA TYR A 742 30.23 -1.13 7.37
C TYR A 742 29.58 -0.73 8.69
N MET A 743 28.40 -0.13 8.60
CA MET A 743 27.69 0.40 9.75
C MET A 743 27.11 -0.72 10.64
N GLN A 744 26.93 -1.93 10.09
CA GLN A 744 26.58 -3.14 10.85
C GLN A 744 27.80 -3.82 11.51
N GLY A 745 29.01 -3.29 11.32
CA GLY A 745 30.25 -3.91 11.80
C GLY A 745 30.61 -5.20 11.07
N THR A 746 30.04 -5.41 9.88
CA THR A 746 30.20 -6.63 9.06
C THR A 746 31.09 -6.42 7.83
N ALA A 747 31.75 -5.27 7.71
CA ALA A 747 32.54 -4.91 6.52
C ALA A 747 34.02 -5.34 6.54
N THR A 748 34.51 -5.94 7.63
CA THR A 748 35.78 -6.71 7.56
C THR A 748 35.59 -7.91 6.66
#